data_AF-A0A228JHI6-F1
#
_entry.id   AF-A0A228JHI6-F1
#
_cell.length_a   1.000
_cell.length_b   1.000
_cell.length_c   1.000
_cell.angle_alpha   90.00
_cell.angle_beta   90.00
_cell.angle_gamma   90.00
#
_symmetry.space_group_name_H-M   'P 1'
#
loop_
_entity.id
_entity.type
_entity.pdbx_description
1 polymer ?
#
loop_
_entity_poly.entity_id
_entity_poly.type
_entity_poly.pdbx_seq_one_letter_code
_entity_poly.pdbx_strand_id
1 'polypeptide(L)'
;MTVAERTTRADATTVDATHASDIPRHGLLERGRNCDTIRAASRFTMLVDGDAYFSTLRAALLRARHTVFIVGWDVDSRMRLAPGGPDDTLPDTLAAFLHALAARRHNLRIYVLAWDFAMIYALERDWPPVYRAGWRAHRGIVFRLDGTHPRGASHHQKLVVIDDRLAFVGGLDLTRARWDTPAHAAGDPRRHDEDGAPYAPFHDVQAMFDGDAAAAIGEQARARWRQACGRPIAIRAQRHLERPDDDPWPPDARVDVRDVRLGIAYTAPRHDGREPVRQVCALVADTIGAARRHLYVENQYFTAAVVRETLSARLADAHGPDVTVVAPRVQSGWLQEATMGVLRARLHAALVSADPFGRYRLLYPHVDGLGDACVNVHSKLAIADDECVVIGSANLNNRSMLLDTECCVALVAAGDARIRAAIAALRDRLLAEHLDTTPAAVADAFARGERPNTALDRLRAKPGRTLRTLDPAVAPQLDALVPVSARLDPEQPIEPDRFVREFVPHDRHRPLTARFLVLGMAVLLVAALALAWRFTPLGERVNIASLAHALATLAQRPAAPALLLAGYVVAATFAVPITLLITATGLVFGAWPGVAYAAAGTMAAAAANYGIGRWLGRDAVRRLAGARANRLSEHIGRRGVLAMAVLRLLPIAPFTVVNLVAGASHIGLRDYLVGTAIGMLPGLVLTVTFAHQLTAALNHPRPGAFAWLAAIGIALVGLSVLLVRVLRRWR
;
A
#
# COMPACT_ATOMS: atom_id res chain seq x y z
N MET A 1 -1.83 19.89 66.06
CA MET A 1 -3.23 19.44 65.99
C MET A 1 -3.89 20.08 64.77
N THR A 2 -4.21 19.24 63.78
CA THR A 2 -5.43 19.22 62.94
C THR A 2 -6.11 20.50 62.40
N VAL A 3 -6.23 20.49 61.06
CA VAL A 3 -7.43 20.75 60.21
C VAL A 3 -8.03 22.16 60.18
N ALA A 4 -8.04 22.80 58.99
CA ALA A 4 -9.26 23.29 58.33
C ALA A 4 -8.97 23.95 56.95
N GLU A 5 -9.54 23.33 55.91
CA GLU A 5 -10.18 23.91 54.71
C GLU A 5 -9.71 25.27 54.16
N ARG A 6 -9.14 25.25 52.94
CA ARG A 6 -9.26 26.35 51.97
C ARG A 6 -10.07 25.87 50.78
N THR A 7 -11.34 26.23 50.81
CA THR A 7 -12.34 26.11 49.75
C THR A 7 -11.94 26.94 48.53
N THR A 8 -12.20 26.33 47.38
CA THR A 8 -12.11 26.83 46.02
C THR A 8 -12.97 28.08 45.80
N ARG A 9 -12.37 29.18 45.35
CA ARG A 9 -13.08 30.29 44.73
C ARG A 9 -13.12 30.05 43.22
N ALA A 10 -14.30 29.70 42.73
CA ALA A 10 -14.60 29.64 41.31
C ALA A 10 -14.58 31.07 40.75
N ASP A 11 -13.69 31.33 39.79
CA ASP A 11 -13.85 32.44 38.86
C ASP A 11 -14.39 31.89 37.54
N ALA A 12 -15.68 32.09 37.38
CA ALA A 12 -16.39 31.97 36.12
C ALA A 12 -15.93 33.11 35.21
N THR A 13 -14.98 32.82 34.33
CA THR A 13 -14.81 33.54 33.06
C THR A 13 -14.76 32.52 31.94
N THR A 14 -15.96 32.03 31.60
CA THR A 14 -16.26 31.45 30.30
C THR A 14 -15.83 32.44 29.22
N VAL A 15 -14.66 32.22 28.64
CA VAL A 15 -14.27 32.81 27.36
C VAL A 15 -15.05 32.08 26.28
N ASP A 16 -16.28 32.52 26.09
CA ASP A 16 -17.11 32.21 24.94
C ASP A 16 -16.75 33.21 23.83
N ALA A 17 -15.76 32.85 23.00
CA ALA A 17 -15.45 33.55 21.77
C ALA A 17 -14.77 32.59 20.78
N THR A 18 -15.42 32.42 19.62
CA THR A 18 -15.04 31.70 18.39
C THR A 18 -15.51 30.26 18.14
N HIS A 19 -16.76 29.92 18.54
CA HIS A 19 -17.56 28.87 17.89
C HIS A 19 -18.61 29.43 16.89
N ALA A 20 -18.33 30.58 16.28
CA ALA A 20 -19.18 31.13 15.24
C ALA A 20 -18.97 30.37 13.91
N SER A 21 -19.91 29.48 13.57
CA SER A 21 -20.36 29.11 12.19
C SER A 21 -20.54 27.62 11.85
N ASP A 22 -20.55 26.69 12.82
CA ASP A 22 -20.80 25.27 12.48
C ASP A 22 -22.31 24.96 12.36
N ILE A 23 -22.88 25.30 11.21
CA ILE A 23 -24.30 25.04 10.90
C ILE A 23 -24.61 23.54 10.84
N PRO A 24 -25.82 23.10 11.23
CA PRO A 24 -26.15 21.68 11.27
C PRO A 24 -26.33 21.06 9.87
N ARG A 25 -26.78 21.85 8.88
CA ARG A 25 -27.05 21.39 7.50
C ARG A 25 -26.70 22.47 6.46
N HIS A 26 -26.27 22.04 5.28
CA HIS A 26 -26.02 22.90 4.11
C HIS A 26 -26.26 22.10 2.82
N GLY A 27 -27.40 22.32 2.17
CA GLY A 27 -27.84 21.47 1.06
C GLY A 27 -27.98 20.01 1.50
N LEU A 28 -27.28 19.08 0.83
CA LEU A 28 -27.27 17.66 1.20
C LEU A 28 -26.39 17.36 2.42
N LEU A 29 -25.52 18.28 2.84
CA LEU A 29 -24.61 18.07 3.95
C LEU A 29 -25.35 18.15 5.28
N GLU A 30 -25.04 17.20 6.17
CA GLU A 30 -25.58 17.08 7.51
C GLU A 30 -24.44 16.69 8.47
N ARG A 31 -24.16 17.60 9.39
CA ARG A 31 -23.09 17.47 10.37
C ARG A 31 -23.34 16.26 11.28
N GLY A 32 -22.27 15.49 11.53
CA GLY A 32 -22.31 14.27 12.33
C GLY A 32 -22.80 13.03 11.57
N ARG A 33 -23.39 13.18 10.38
CA ARG A 33 -23.86 12.06 9.55
C ARG A 33 -22.98 11.83 8.33
N ASN A 34 -22.98 12.76 7.39
CA ASN A 34 -22.23 12.65 6.12
C ASN A 34 -21.05 13.61 6.03
N CYS A 35 -20.86 14.45 7.05
CA CYS A 35 -19.67 15.25 7.25
C CYS A 35 -19.43 15.42 8.76
N ASP A 36 -18.18 15.61 9.14
CA ASP A 36 -17.79 15.97 10.50
C ASP A 36 -18.18 17.42 10.81
N THR A 37 -17.98 18.29 9.81
CA THR A 37 -18.14 19.73 9.97
C THR A 37 -18.44 20.42 8.64
N ILE A 38 -19.05 21.61 8.73
CA ILE A 38 -19.32 22.49 7.59
C ILE A 38 -18.63 23.83 7.89
N ARG A 39 -17.64 24.20 7.08
CA ARG A 39 -16.75 25.35 7.35
C ARG A 39 -16.69 26.31 6.18
N ALA A 40 -16.53 27.60 6.48
CA ALA A 40 -16.37 28.62 5.45
C ALA A 40 -14.97 28.58 4.82
N ALA A 41 -14.91 28.88 3.53
CA ALA A 41 -13.68 29.13 2.77
C ALA A 41 -13.88 30.38 1.90
N SER A 42 -12.91 31.30 1.92
CA SER A 42 -12.97 32.51 1.11
C SER A 42 -12.62 32.24 -0.35
N ARG A 43 -11.78 31.23 -0.61
CA ARG A 43 -11.38 30.77 -1.94
C ARG A 43 -11.39 29.25 -2.00
N PHE A 44 -11.87 28.73 -3.13
CA PHE A 44 -11.80 27.32 -3.48
C PHE A 44 -11.35 27.17 -4.94
N THR A 45 -10.49 26.19 -5.20
CA THR A 45 -10.12 25.76 -6.56
C THR A 45 -9.89 24.26 -6.61
N MET A 46 -10.16 23.66 -7.77
CA MET A 46 -9.75 22.29 -8.08
C MET A 46 -8.54 22.32 -9.02
N LEU A 47 -7.49 21.64 -8.60
CA LEU A 47 -6.25 21.46 -9.35
C LEU A 47 -6.34 20.09 -10.04
N VAL A 48 -6.16 20.07 -11.36
CA VAL A 48 -6.23 18.85 -12.17
C VAL A 48 -4.82 18.43 -12.56
N ASP A 49 -4.51 17.16 -12.31
CA ASP A 49 -3.22 16.51 -12.44
C ASP A 49 -2.10 17.05 -11.54
N GLY A 50 -1.00 16.28 -11.53
CA GLY A 50 0.16 16.57 -10.70
C GLY A 50 0.87 17.87 -11.07
N ASP A 51 0.87 18.30 -12.32
CA ASP A 51 1.52 19.55 -12.72
C ASP A 51 0.87 20.77 -12.04
N ALA A 52 -0.45 20.89 -12.12
CA ALA A 52 -1.18 21.99 -11.49
C ALA A 52 -1.06 21.93 -9.96
N TYR A 53 -1.17 20.74 -9.36
CA TYR A 53 -1.06 20.59 -7.91
C TYR A 53 0.35 20.90 -7.40
N PHE A 54 1.38 20.24 -7.93
CA PHE A 54 2.72 20.31 -7.36
C PHE A 54 3.39 21.67 -7.58
N SER A 55 3.15 22.32 -8.72
CA SER A 55 3.59 23.70 -8.97
C SER A 55 2.94 24.69 -8.00
N THR A 56 1.61 24.62 -7.85
CA THR A 56 0.85 25.47 -6.92
C THR A 56 1.26 25.22 -5.47
N LEU A 57 1.47 23.96 -5.09
CA LEU A 57 1.95 23.59 -3.77
C LEU A 57 3.35 24.17 -3.50
N ARG A 58 4.28 24.08 -4.46
CA ARG A 58 5.61 24.67 -4.33
C ARG A 58 5.52 26.18 -4.11
N ALA A 59 4.70 26.87 -4.90
CA ALA A 59 4.46 28.30 -4.76
C ALA A 59 3.84 28.68 -3.40
N ALA A 60 2.95 27.84 -2.86
CA ALA A 60 2.36 28.05 -1.54
C ALA A 60 3.37 27.79 -0.40
N LEU A 61 4.20 26.75 -0.52
CA LEU A 61 5.24 26.41 0.46
C LEU A 61 6.33 27.50 0.54
N LEU A 62 6.65 28.16 -0.58
CA LEU A 62 7.51 29.34 -0.59
C LEU A 62 6.98 30.47 0.28
N ARG A 63 5.66 30.53 0.52
CA ARG A 63 4.99 31.58 1.31
C ARG A 63 4.82 31.20 2.79
N ALA A 64 4.91 29.92 3.14
CA ALA A 64 4.71 29.38 4.49
C ALA A 64 5.57 30.05 5.59
N ARG A 65 4.96 30.52 6.67
CA ARG A 65 5.61 31.33 7.72
C ARG A 65 5.87 30.56 9.02
N HIS A 66 4.95 29.71 9.44
CA HIS A 66 4.91 29.17 10.79
C HIS A 66 4.88 27.64 10.82
N THR A 67 3.92 27.03 10.12
CA THR A 67 3.67 25.60 10.20
C THR A 67 3.28 25.02 8.85
N VAL A 68 3.87 23.90 8.49
CA VAL A 68 3.43 23.06 7.37
C VAL A 68 3.16 21.66 7.91
N PHE A 69 1.99 21.12 7.64
CA PHE A 69 1.66 19.72 7.85
C PHE A 69 1.57 19.03 6.49
N ILE A 70 2.27 17.90 6.33
CA ILE A 70 2.18 17.01 5.18
C ILE A 70 1.77 15.65 5.73
N VAL A 71 0.60 15.18 5.34
CA VAL A 71 0.01 13.91 5.75
C VAL A 71 -0.25 13.12 4.48
N GLY A 72 0.30 11.92 4.36
CA GLY A 72 0.20 11.14 3.13
C GLY A 72 0.19 9.65 3.38
N TRP A 73 -0.42 8.91 2.44
CA TRP A 73 -0.21 7.47 2.37
C TRP A 73 1.28 7.22 2.13
N ASP A 74 1.91 7.95 1.20
CA ASP A 74 3.34 7.95 0.95
C ASP A 74 3.93 9.37 0.84
N VAL A 75 5.20 9.54 1.21
CA VAL A 75 5.93 10.80 1.02
C VAL A 75 7.39 10.49 0.65
N ASP A 76 7.74 10.57 -0.63
CA ASP A 76 9.11 10.34 -1.12
C ASP A 76 9.92 11.64 -1.04
N SER A 77 11.02 11.59 -0.28
CA SER A 77 11.96 12.70 -0.11
C SER A 77 12.61 13.20 -1.40
N ARG A 78 12.70 12.35 -2.44
CA ARG A 78 13.39 12.65 -3.71
C ARG A 78 12.47 13.21 -4.78
N MET A 79 11.16 13.14 -4.57
CA MET A 79 10.16 13.62 -5.51
C MET A 79 10.42 15.06 -5.93
N ARG A 80 10.24 15.35 -7.23
CA ARG A 80 10.34 16.71 -7.77
C ARG A 80 8.95 17.30 -7.97
N LEU A 81 8.69 18.44 -7.32
CA LEU A 81 7.41 19.16 -7.48
C LEU A 81 7.31 19.86 -8.85
N ALA A 82 8.44 20.23 -9.45
CA ALA A 82 8.52 20.89 -10.74
C ALA A 82 9.60 20.20 -11.61
N PRO A 83 9.28 19.07 -12.27
CA PRO A 83 10.24 18.34 -13.11
C PRO A 83 10.81 19.14 -14.28
N GLY A 84 10.09 20.18 -14.74
CA GLY A 84 10.56 21.13 -15.76
C GLY A 84 11.64 22.12 -15.28
N GLY A 85 12.02 22.07 -14.00
CA GLY A 85 12.88 23.05 -13.35
C GLY A 85 12.03 24.16 -12.70
N PRO A 86 12.16 24.40 -11.39
CA PRO A 86 11.47 25.52 -10.76
C PRO A 86 12.16 26.86 -11.09
N ASP A 87 11.38 27.92 -11.19
CA ASP A 87 11.90 29.30 -11.33
C ASP A 87 12.42 29.89 -10.01
N ASP A 88 12.43 29.08 -8.94
CA ASP A 88 13.05 29.44 -7.67
C ASP A 88 14.46 28.83 -7.57
N THR A 89 15.40 29.56 -7.01
CA THR A 89 16.80 29.11 -6.86
C THR A 89 16.97 28.04 -5.76
N LEU A 90 15.90 27.32 -5.41
CA LEU A 90 15.89 26.29 -4.37
C LEU A 90 16.04 24.90 -4.97
N PRO A 91 16.46 23.91 -4.16
CA PRO A 91 16.63 22.54 -4.64
C PRO A 91 15.35 21.92 -5.22
N ASP A 92 15.52 21.01 -6.18
CA ASP A 92 14.39 20.39 -6.90
C ASP A 92 13.66 19.32 -6.10
N THR A 93 14.40 18.53 -5.31
CA THR A 93 13.84 17.41 -4.55
C THR A 93 13.08 17.90 -3.32
N LEU A 94 11.99 17.22 -2.98
CA LEU A 94 11.07 17.61 -1.90
C LEU A 94 11.79 17.84 -0.57
N ALA A 95 12.60 16.89 -0.11
CA ALA A 95 13.29 17.03 1.16
C ALA A 95 14.31 18.18 1.14
N ALA A 96 15.10 18.32 0.08
CA ALA A 96 16.10 19.38 -0.02
C ALA A 96 15.45 20.77 -0.11
N PHE A 97 14.34 20.89 -0.84
CA PHE A 97 13.51 22.09 -0.90
C PHE A 97 12.97 22.48 0.49
N LEU A 98 12.34 21.54 1.20
CA LEU A 98 11.80 21.79 2.55
C LEU A 98 12.91 22.11 3.55
N HIS A 99 14.09 21.49 3.43
CA HIS A 99 15.27 21.82 4.22
C HIS A 99 15.72 23.27 3.98
N ALA A 100 15.83 23.68 2.72
CA ALA A 100 16.21 25.04 2.38
C ALA A 100 15.18 26.07 2.86
N LEU A 101 13.88 25.76 2.77
CA LEU A 101 12.82 26.59 3.35
C LEU A 101 12.94 26.74 4.87
N ALA A 102 13.06 25.63 5.59
CA ALA A 102 13.19 25.63 7.05
C ALA A 102 14.49 26.30 7.52
N ALA A 103 15.55 26.26 6.71
CA ALA A 103 16.80 26.98 6.99
C ALA A 103 16.64 28.49 6.81
N ARG A 104 15.98 28.93 5.73
CA ARG A 104 15.70 30.35 5.43
C ARG A 104 14.69 30.97 6.41
N ARG A 105 13.78 30.18 6.99
CA ARG A 105 12.71 30.65 7.88
C ARG A 105 12.80 30.01 9.26
N HIS A 106 13.52 30.65 10.18
CA HIS A 106 13.78 30.08 11.52
C HIS A 106 12.52 29.79 12.37
N ASN A 107 11.40 30.45 12.09
CA ASN A 107 10.12 30.23 12.77
C ASN A 107 9.25 29.15 12.11
N LEU A 108 9.64 28.65 10.92
CA LEU A 108 8.90 27.63 10.19
C LEU A 108 9.16 26.24 10.78
N ARG A 109 8.07 25.51 11.04
CA ARG A 109 8.09 24.10 11.47
C ARG A 109 7.31 23.25 10.47
N ILE A 110 7.96 22.21 9.96
CA ILE A 110 7.40 21.31 8.96
C ILE A 110 7.22 19.94 9.61
N TYR A 111 6.01 19.40 9.57
CA TYR A 111 5.63 18.12 10.13
C TYR A 111 5.19 17.21 8.99
N VAL A 112 5.89 16.09 8.82
CA VAL A 112 5.62 15.11 7.78
C VAL A 112 5.22 13.79 8.43
N LEU A 113 4.00 13.35 8.16
CA LEU A 113 3.43 12.11 8.66
C LEU A 113 3.08 11.19 7.48
N ALA A 114 3.81 10.09 7.35
CA ALA A 114 3.58 9.09 6.31
C ALA A 114 3.10 7.76 6.93
N TRP A 115 2.44 6.90 6.17
CA TRP A 115 1.94 5.62 6.68
C TRP A 115 3.06 4.61 7.02
N ASP A 116 2.98 3.96 8.20
CA ASP A 116 3.85 2.84 8.62
C ASP A 116 3.34 1.51 8.03
N PHE A 117 3.85 1.17 6.85
CA PHE A 117 3.26 0.13 6.00
C PHE A 117 3.53 -1.31 6.46
N ALA A 118 2.58 -2.20 6.15
CA ALA A 118 2.82 -3.65 6.12
C ALA A 118 3.58 -4.05 4.84
N MET A 119 4.54 -4.98 4.95
CA MET A 119 5.48 -5.44 3.90
C MET A 119 4.84 -5.92 2.58
N ILE A 120 3.50 -6.00 2.46
CA ILE A 120 2.80 -6.42 1.23
C ILE A 120 2.95 -5.40 0.10
N TYR A 121 3.19 -4.13 0.42
CA TYR A 121 3.38 -3.04 -0.55
C TYR A 121 4.85 -2.73 -0.85
N ALA A 122 5.78 -3.57 -0.38
CA ALA A 122 7.22 -3.35 -0.53
C ALA A 122 7.75 -3.48 -1.98
N LEU A 123 6.92 -3.93 -2.92
CA LEU A 123 7.25 -4.02 -4.35
C LEU A 123 6.78 -2.79 -5.15
N GLU A 124 5.90 -1.96 -4.58
CA GLU A 124 5.38 -0.71 -5.19
C GLU A 124 5.99 0.54 -4.54
N ARG A 125 6.93 0.34 -3.61
CA ARG A 125 7.57 1.36 -2.78
C ARG A 125 9.04 1.04 -2.56
N ASP A 126 9.81 2.08 -2.25
CA ASP A 126 11.21 1.92 -1.88
C ASP A 126 11.42 1.46 -0.44
N TRP A 127 12.64 0.99 -0.19
CA TRP A 127 13.05 0.35 1.05
C TRP A 127 13.05 1.35 2.24
N PRO A 128 12.52 0.99 3.43
CA PRO A 128 12.39 1.87 4.61
C PRO A 128 13.62 2.71 5.06
N PRO A 129 14.88 2.27 4.88
CA PRO A 129 16.08 3.04 5.19
C PRO A 129 16.32 4.26 4.28
N VAL A 130 15.82 4.26 3.04
CA VAL A 130 16.03 5.37 2.06
C VAL A 130 15.22 6.60 2.48
N TYR A 131 13.96 6.40 2.89
CA TYR A 131 13.10 7.45 3.43
C TYR A 131 13.77 8.23 4.57
N ARG A 132 14.39 7.54 5.54
CA ARG A 132 14.98 8.21 6.72
C ARG A 132 16.26 9.00 6.43
N ALA A 133 16.99 8.66 5.37
CA ALA A 133 18.26 9.31 5.04
C ALA A 133 18.07 10.68 4.39
N GLY A 134 16.99 10.87 3.60
CA GLY A 134 16.63 12.17 3.00
C GLY A 134 16.10 13.17 4.03
N TRP A 135 15.33 12.71 5.01
CA TRP A 135 14.74 13.53 6.09
C TRP A 135 15.67 13.79 7.29
N ARG A 136 17.00 13.85 7.07
CA ARG A 136 18.00 14.11 8.15
C ARG A 136 17.51 15.20 9.11
N ALA A 137 17.83 15.07 10.40
CA ALA A 137 17.26 15.88 11.48
C ALA A 137 17.63 17.39 11.39
N HIS A 138 16.98 18.13 10.51
CA HIS A 138 16.95 19.59 10.56
C HIS A 138 15.98 20.01 11.67
N ARG A 139 16.39 20.94 12.54
CA ARG A 139 15.57 21.37 13.70
C ARG A 139 14.16 21.82 13.32
N GLY A 140 13.97 22.33 12.10
CA GLY A 140 12.69 22.80 11.59
C GLY A 140 11.81 21.73 10.94
N ILE A 141 12.26 20.47 10.79
CA ILE A 141 11.51 19.41 10.13
C ILE A 141 11.37 18.20 11.04
N VAL A 142 10.16 17.65 11.15
CA VAL A 142 9.87 16.44 11.92
C VAL A 142 9.16 15.44 11.01
N PHE A 143 9.83 14.35 10.68
CA PHE A 143 9.27 13.22 9.92
C PHE A 143 8.88 12.07 10.85
N ARG A 144 7.70 11.50 10.68
CA ARG A 144 7.18 10.36 11.46
C ARG A 144 6.38 9.40 10.59
N LEU A 145 6.36 8.14 11.01
CA LEU A 145 5.51 7.11 10.42
C LEU A 145 4.30 6.88 11.34
N ASP A 146 3.12 6.71 10.74
CA ASP A 146 1.84 6.46 11.41
C ASP A 146 1.37 5.02 11.19
N GLY A 147 1.38 4.23 12.25
CA GLY A 147 0.85 2.86 12.28
C GLY A 147 -0.41 2.72 13.14
N THR A 148 -1.07 3.82 13.51
CA THR A 148 -2.18 3.84 14.48
C THR A 148 -3.53 3.51 13.82
N HIS A 149 -3.62 2.31 13.28
CA HIS A 149 -4.80 1.75 12.62
C HIS A 149 -4.87 0.23 12.85
N PRO A 150 -6.03 -0.42 12.69
CA PRO A 150 -6.13 -1.87 12.85
C PRO A 150 -5.35 -2.60 11.75
N ARG A 151 -4.99 -3.86 12.01
CA ARG A 151 -4.27 -4.70 11.04
C ARG A 151 -5.09 -4.82 9.75
N GLY A 152 -4.41 -4.67 8.61
CA GLY A 152 -5.03 -4.74 7.28
C GLY A 152 -5.66 -3.43 6.80
N ALA A 153 -5.79 -2.41 7.66
CA ALA A 153 -6.12 -1.04 7.24
C ALA A 153 -4.86 -0.25 6.83
N SER A 154 -5.07 0.89 6.17
CA SER A 154 -4.03 1.84 5.81
C SER A 154 -4.37 3.27 6.24
N HIS A 155 -3.33 4.08 6.39
CA HIS A 155 -3.47 5.54 6.40
C HIS A 155 -3.50 6.06 4.97
N HIS A 156 -4.66 6.54 4.50
CA HIS A 156 -4.85 6.86 3.08
C HIS A 156 -5.22 8.32 2.78
N GLN A 157 -5.21 9.20 3.78
CA GLN A 157 -5.43 10.63 3.57
C GLN A 157 -4.20 11.30 2.92
N LYS A 158 -4.44 12.22 1.99
CA LYS A 158 -3.40 13.10 1.42
C LYS A 158 -3.76 14.56 1.70
N LEU A 159 -3.12 15.13 2.72
CA LEU A 159 -3.40 16.47 3.22
C LEU A 159 -2.11 17.29 3.25
N VAL A 160 -2.16 18.52 2.76
CA VAL A 160 -1.14 19.53 3.07
C VAL A 160 -1.81 20.74 3.67
N VAL A 161 -1.32 21.22 4.81
CA VAL A 161 -1.85 22.43 5.49
C VAL A 161 -0.72 23.40 5.75
N ILE A 162 -0.90 24.65 5.34
CA ILE A 162 0.06 25.74 5.50
C ILE A 162 -0.57 26.79 6.43
N ASP A 163 0.09 27.01 7.55
CA ASP A 163 -0.23 28.03 8.57
C ASP A 163 -1.67 27.99 9.12
N ASP A 164 -2.36 26.85 9.02
CA ASP A 164 -3.82 26.71 9.27
C ASP A 164 -4.70 27.63 8.41
N ARG A 165 -4.14 28.22 7.35
CA ARG A 165 -4.81 29.20 6.48
C ARG A 165 -5.06 28.68 5.08
N LEU A 166 -4.33 27.68 4.63
CA LEU A 166 -4.48 27.07 3.32
C LEU A 166 -4.34 25.56 3.44
N ALA A 167 -5.24 24.81 2.80
CA ALA A 167 -5.22 23.36 2.78
C ALA A 167 -5.34 22.81 1.36
N PHE A 168 -4.73 21.64 1.16
CA PHE A 168 -4.84 20.80 -0.02
C PHE A 168 -5.37 19.44 0.40
N VAL A 169 -6.42 18.95 -0.26
CA VAL A 169 -7.06 17.64 0.02
C VAL A 169 -7.43 16.95 -1.30
N GLY A 170 -7.08 15.69 -1.48
CA GLY A 170 -7.42 14.96 -2.72
C GLY A 170 -6.71 13.61 -2.85
N GLY A 171 -6.47 13.19 -4.09
CA GLY A 171 -5.91 11.87 -4.42
C GLY A 171 -4.38 11.83 -4.50
N LEU A 172 -3.70 12.98 -4.61
CA LEU A 172 -2.27 13.04 -4.91
C LEU A 172 -1.39 13.00 -3.65
N ASP A 173 -0.62 11.91 -3.51
CA ASP A 173 0.50 11.81 -2.58
C ASP A 173 1.73 12.58 -3.10
N LEU A 174 2.61 13.01 -2.20
CA LEU A 174 3.91 13.59 -2.54
C LEU A 174 4.94 12.48 -2.75
N THR A 175 4.76 11.67 -3.79
CA THR A 175 5.61 10.50 -4.10
C THR A 175 5.79 10.31 -5.61
N ARG A 176 6.57 9.29 -5.98
CA ARG A 176 6.97 8.94 -7.34
C ARG A 176 5.81 8.81 -8.33
N ALA A 177 6.06 9.09 -9.60
CA ALA A 177 5.13 8.77 -10.70
C ALA A 177 3.69 9.32 -10.53
N ARG A 178 3.55 10.51 -9.92
CA ARG A 178 2.26 11.24 -9.79
C ARG A 178 2.19 12.51 -10.63
N TRP A 179 3.32 13.00 -11.15
CA TRP A 179 3.34 14.21 -11.97
C TRP A 179 2.87 13.89 -13.39
N ASP A 180 1.94 14.69 -13.92
CA ASP A 180 1.52 14.66 -15.32
C ASP A 180 0.83 15.99 -15.65
N THR A 181 0.59 16.23 -16.93
CA THR A 181 -0.19 17.39 -17.41
C THR A 181 -1.53 16.94 -17.98
N PRO A 182 -2.51 17.85 -18.10
CA PRO A 182 -3.78 17.58 -18.77
C PRO A 182 -3.65 17.17 -20.24
N ALA A 183 -2.46 17.24 -20.85
CA ALA A 183 -2.23 16.71 -22.19
C ALA A 183 -2.11 15.18 -22.21
N HIS A 184 -1.69 14.57 -21.10
CA HIS A 184 -1.35 13.14 -20.98
C HIS A 184 -0.52 12.59 -22.15
N ALA A 185 0.31 13.44 -22.77
CA ALA A 185 1.03 13.11 -24.00
C ALA A 185 1.86 11.84 -23.80
N ALA A 186 1.73 10.83 -24.66
CA ALA A 186 2.31 9.51 -24.46
C ALA A 186 3.84 9.54 -24.20
N GLY A 187 4.55 10.44 -24.87
CA GLY A 187 6.00 10.60 -24.77
C GLY A 187 6.46 11.88 -24.06
N ASP A 188 5.73 12.40 -23.07
CA ASP A 188 6.20 13.59 -22.33
C ASP A 188 7.58 13.32 -21.68
N PRO A 189 8.65 14.04 -22.08
CA PRO A 189 10.01 13.76 -21.61
C PRO A 189 10.20 14.05 -20.12
N ARG A 190 9.26 14.76 -19.48
CA ARG A 190 9.33 15.09 -18.05
C ARG A 190 8.81 13.97 -17.16
N ARG A 191 8.05 12.98 -17.70
CA ARG A 191 7.52 11.84 -16.94
C ARG A 191 8.57 10.75 -16.72
N HIS A 192 9.44 11.00 -15.75
CA HIS A 192 10.39 10.03 -15.23
C HIS A 192 10.33 10.02 -13.70
N ASP A 193 10.43 8.84 -13.09
CA ASP A 193 10.55 8.73 -11.65
C ASP A 193 11.94 9.20 -11.15
N GLU A 194 12.15 9.14 -9.84
CA GLU A 194 13.36 9.61 -9.18
C GLU A 194 14.59 8.77 -9.54
N ASP A 195 14.40 7.56 -10.07
CA ASP A 195 15.45 6.67 -10.56
C ASP A 195 15.65 6.80 -12.09
N GLY A 196 14.90 7.69 -12.74
CA GLY A 196 14.99 7.98 -14.17
C GLY A 196 14.19 7.03 -15.05
N ALA A 197 13.32 6.18 -14.48
CA ALA A 197 12.47 5.28 -15.25
C ALA A 197 11.23 6.01 -15.77
N PRO A 198 10.88 5.87 -17.07
CA PRO A 198 9.66 6.45 -17.60
C PRO A 198 8.41 5.76 -17.03
N TYR A 199 7.33 6.50 -16.84
CA TYR A 199 6.04 5.97 -16.38
C TYR A 199 4.86 6.44 -17.24
N ALA A 200 3.77 5.68 -17.20
CA ALA A 200 2.54 5.95 -17.96
C ALA A 200 1.83 7.24 -17.47
N PRO A 201 0.99 7.87 -18.29
CA PRO A 201 0.23 9.05 -17.86
C PRO A 201 -0.59 8.79 -16.59
N PHE A 202 -0.76 9.82 -15.77
CA PHE A 202 -1.39 9.74 -14.46
C PHE A 202 -2.38 10.89 -14.30
N HIS A 203 -3.64 10.56 -14.02
CA HIS A 203 -4.71 11.54 -13.88
C HIS A 203 -5.25 11.54 -12.45
N ASP A 204 -5.35 12.72 -11.84
CA ASP A 204 -5.87 12.89 -10.48
C ASP A 204 -6.32 14.33 -10.23
N VAL A 205 -6.96 14.60 -9.08
CA VAL A 205 -7.43 15.91 -8.67
C VAL A 205 -7.08 16.22 -7.22
N GLN A 206 -6.83 17.50 -6.94
CA GLN A 206 -6.62 18.02 -5.60
C GLN A 206 -7.46 19.28 -5.38
N ALA A 207 -8.23 19.33 -4.30
CA ALA A 207 -8.91 20.54 -3.85
C ALA A 207 -7.94 21.43 -3.07
N MET A 208 -7.99 22.74 -3.31
CA MET A 208 -7.25 23.76 -2.59
C MET A 208 -8.21 24.84 -2.10
N PHE A 209 -8.13 25.17 -0.81
CA PHE A 209 -9.03 26.12 -0.17
C PHE A 209 -8.40 26.76 1.07
N ASP A 210 -8.94 27.90 1.48
CA ASP A 210 -8.51 28.66 2.65
C ASP A 210 -9.61 28.80 3.71
N GLY A 211 -9.39 29.67 4.69
CA GLY A 211 -10.37 30.02 5.73
C GLY A 211 -10.53 28.94 6.81
N ASP A 212 -11.69 28.95 7.48
CA ASP A 212 -11.99 28.04 8.59
C ASP A 212 -11.97 26.57 8.15
N ALA A 213 -12.27 26.30 6.87
CA ALA A 213 -12.16 24.96 6.30
C ALA A 213 -10.71 24.47 6.31
N ALA A 214 -9.74 25.33 5.94
CA ALA A 214 -8.32 24.97 6.00
C ALA A 214 -7.84 24.74 7.44
N ALA A 215 -8.32 25.56 8.39
CA ALA A 215 -8.04 25.37 9.81
C ALA A 215 -8.55 24.01 10.33
N ALA A 216 -9.74 23.58 9.91
CA ALA A 216 -10.29 22.27 10.28
C ALA A 216 -9.46 21.09 9.73
N ILE A 217 -8.89 21.19 8.52
CA ILE A 217 -7.93 20.20 8.04
C ILE A 217 -6.63 20.22 8.88
N GLY A 218 -6.20 21.40 9.33
CA GLY A 218 -5.09 21.55 10.27
C GLY A 218 -5.35 20.85 11.61
N GLU A 219 -6.56 20.97 12.14
CA GLU A 219 -6.99 20.26 13.35
C GLU A 219 -6.92 18.74 13.16
N GLN A 220 -7.38 18.24 12.02
CA GLN A 220 -7.28 16.82 11.69
C GLN A 220 -5.82 16.36 11.58
N ALA A 221 -4.95 17.12 10.89
CA ALA A 221 -3.53 16.79 10.79
C ALA A 221 -2.86 16.71 12.18
N ARG A 222 -3.20 17.63 13.10
CA ARG A 222 -2.71 17.60 14.49
C ARG A 222 -3.31 16.46 15.31
N ALA A 223 -4.60 16.18 15.15
CA ALA A 223 -5.27 15.08 15.83
C ALA A 223 -4.60 13.75 15.47
N ARG A 224 -4.31 13.54 14.19
CA ARG A 224 -3.54 12.39 13.72
C ARG A 224 -2.12 12.36 14.22
N TRP A 225 -1.42 13.49 14.17
CA TRP A 225 -0.07 13.56 14.72
C TRP A 225 -0.03 13.13 16.19
N ARG A 226 -0.99 13.61 16.99
CA ARG A 226 -1.14 13.23 18.39
C ARG A 226 -1.41 11.73 18.54
N GLN A 227 -2.23 11.15 17.67
CA GLN A 227 -2.51 9.71 17.68
C GLN A 227 -1.25 8.89 17.36
N ALA A 228 -0.51 9.26 16.32
CA ALA A 228 0.71 8.56 15.91
C ALA A 228 1.88 8.73 16.89
N CYS A 229 2.03 9.91 17.50
CA CYS A 229 3.21 10.28 18.27
C CYS A 229 2.97 10.40 19.79
N GLY A 230 1.73 10.34 20.26
CA GLY A 230 1.36 10.51 21.67
C GLY A 230 1.55 11.91 22.25
N ARG A 231 1.96 12.90 21.44
CA ARG A 231 2.22 14.28 21.90
C ARG A 231 1.44 15.29 21.07
N PRO A 232 0.73 16.24 21.70
CA PRO A 232 0.12 17.35 20.97
C PRO A 232 1.21 18.28 20.42
N ILE A 233 0.95 18.89 19.27
CA ILE A 233 1.77 19.97 18.74
C ILE A 233 1.15 21.29 19.19
N ALA A 234 1.91 22.09 19.93
CA ALA A 234 1.56 23.47 20.18
C ALA A 234 1.93 24.31 18.95
N ILE A 235 0.92 24.79 18.23
CA ILE A 235 1.13 25.75 17.13
C ILE A 235 1.17 27.17 17.68
N ARG A 236 2.10 27.99 17.18
CA ARG A 236 2.13 29.44 17.44
C ARG A 236 1.40 30.25 16.37
N ALA A 237 0.92 29.60 15.30
CA ALA A 237 0.31 30.24 14.14
C ALA A 237 -0.92 31.11 14.50
N GLN A 238 -1.72 30.68 15.47
CA GLN A 238 -2.90 31.43 15.93
C GLN A 238 -2.58 32.83 16.49
N ARG A 239 -1.33 33.10 16.92
CA ARG A 239 -0.93 34.42 17.43
C ARG A 239 -0.58 35.44 16.33
N HIS A 240 -0.56 35.02 15.06
CA HIS A 240 -0.09 35.84 13.94
C HIS A 240 -1.08 35.92 12.77
N LEU A 241 -2.35 35.50 12.97
CA LEU A 241 -3.39 35.48 11.93
C LEU A 241 -3.79 36.87 11.39
N GLU A 242 -3.33 37.95 12.03
CA GLU A 242 -3.84 39.31 11.80
C GLU A 242 -3.08 40.12 10.73
N ARG A 243 -1.99 39.61 10.14
CA ARG A 243 -1.23 40.37 9.13
C ARG A 243 -1.71 40.04 7.70
N PRO A 244 -2.16 41.03 6.91
CA PRO A 244 -2.60 40.82 5.52
C PRO A 244 -1.52 40.26 4.59
N ASP A 245 -0.25 40.59 4.85
CA ASP A 245 0.89 40.20 4.00
C ASP A 245 1.31 38.72 4.12
N ASP A 246 0.65 37.95 5.01
CA ASP A 246 0.99 36.56 5.30
C ASP A 246 0.00 35.54 4.67
N ASP A 247 -0.69 35.92 3.59
CA ASP A 247 -1.55 35.01 2.82
C ASP A 247 -0.73 33.92 2.10
N PRO A 248 -0.85 32.63 2.46
CA PRO A 248 -0.11 31.54 1.81
C PRO A 248 -0.69 31.15 0.43
N TRP A 249 -1.84 31.68 0.02
CA TRP A 249 -2.38 31.47 -1.33
C TRP A 249 -1.44 32.11 -2.38
N PRO A 250 -0.96 31.35 -3.38
CA PRO A 250 -0.13 31.91 -4.45
C PRO A 250 -0.90 32.95 -5.27
N PRO A 251 -0.34 34.13 -5.55
CA PRO A 251 -1.05 35.20 -6.28
C PRO A 251 -1.62 34.77 -7.63
N ASP A 252 -0.90 33.93 -8.37
CA ASP A 252 -1.29 33.46 -9.69
C ASP A 252 -2.16 32.18 -9.65
N ALA A 253 -2.40 31.62 -8.45
CA ALA A 253 -3.25 30.45 -8.32
C ALA A 253 -4.72 30.84 -8.56
N ARG A 254 -5.31 30.14 -9.54
CA ARG A 254 -6.69 30.31 -9.95
C ARG A 254 -7.66 30.12 -8.78
N VAL A 255 -8.76 30.88 -8.79
CA VAL A 255 -9.88 30.73 -7.86
C VAL A 255 -11.11 30.35 -8.68
N ASP A 256 -11.66 29.15 -8.46
CA ASP A 256 -12.89 28.71 -9.12
C ASP A 256 -14.12 29.43 -8.56
N VAL A 257 -14.16 29.58 -7.24
CA VAL A 257 -15.29 30.21 -6.54
C VAL A 257 -14.83 30.78 -5.20
N ARG A 258 -15.50 31.85 -4.76
CA ARG A 258 -15.22 32.53 -3.48
C ARG A 258 -16.33 32.31 -2.45
N ASP A 259 -16.06 32.57 -1.19
CA ASP A 259 -17.08 32.67 -0.14
C ASP A 259 -18.06 31.48 -0.16
N VAL A 260 -17.50 30.28 0.03
CA VAL A 260 -18.22 29.01 0.00
C VAL A 260 -18.24 28.34 1.36
N ARG A 261 -19.08 27.31 1.49
CA ARG A 261 -19.02 26.36 2.61
C ARG A 261 -18.64 24.98 2.11
N LEU A 262 -17.72 24.35 2.84
CA LEU A 262 -17.21 23.03 2.55
C LEU A 262 -17.61 22.07 3.67
N GLY A 263 -18.24 20.95 3.30
CA GLY A 263 -18.40 19.81 4.19
C GLY A 263 -17.11 19.00 4.20
N ILE A 264 -16.61 18.64 5.38
CA ILE A 264 -15.41 17.81 5.53
C ILE A 264 -15.85 16.47 6.12
N ALA A 265 -15.52 15.37 5.46
CA ALA A 265 -15.96 14.03 5.86
C ALA A 265 -14.76 13.08 5.98
N TYR A 266 -14.82 12.19 6.97
CA TYR A 266 -13.77 11.21 7.22
C TYR A 266 -14.29 9.77 7.16
N THR A 267 -13.38 8.85 6.83
CA THR A 267 -13.49 7.43 7.20
C THR A 267 -12.44 7.16 8.26
N ALA A 268 -12.81 6.46 9.33
CA ALA A 268 -11.86 5.88 10.27
C ALA A 268 -12.42 4.58 10.86
N PRO A 269 -11.64 3.49 10.89
CA PRO A 269 -12.10 2.23 11.47
C PRO A 269 -12.12 2.30 13.00
N ARG A 270 -12.84 1.36 13.62
CA ARG A 270 -12.77 1.16 15.07
C ARG A 270 -11.34 0.76 15.47
N HIS A 271 -10.72 1.53 16.36
CA HIS A 271 -9.35 1.29 16.80
C HIS A 271 -9.06 1.96 18.15
N ASP A 272 -8.39 1.23 19.06
CA ASP A 272 -8.01 1.72 20.39
C ASP A 272 -9.19 2.33 21.18
N GLY A 273 -10.33 1.64 21.20
CA GLY A 273 -11.53 2.08 21.91
C GLY A 273 -12.30 3.24 21.28
N ARG A 274 -11.88 3.72 20.10
CA ARG A 274 -12.59 4.76 19.33
C ARG A 274 -13.66 4.16 18.44
N GLU A 275 -14.83 4.79 18.41
CA GLU A 275 -15.90 4.41 17.49
C GLU A 275 -15.53 4.70 16.03
N PRO A 276 -16.01 3.87 15.09
CA PRO A 276 -15.72 4.06 13.67
C PRO A 276 -16.44 5.29 13.13
N VAL A 277 -15.74 6.02 12.25
CA VAL A 277 -16.28 7.16 11.51
C VAL A 277 -16.61 6.69 10.09
N ARG A 278 -17.86 6.88 9.66
CA ARG A 278 -18.38 6.42 8.35
C ARG A 278 -19.00 7.56 7.53
N GLN A 279 -18.53 8.79 7.74
CA GLN A 279 -19.12 9.98 7.13
C GLN A 279 -18.96 9.97 5.61
N VAL A 280 -17.80 9.55 5.10
CA VAL A 280 -17.57 9.43 3.64
C VAL A 280 -18.52 8.42 2.99
N CYS A 281 -18.78 7.28 3.63
CA CYS A 281 -19.73 6.29 3.13
C CYS A 281 -21.15 6.89 3.01
N ALA A 282 -21.60 7.63 4.04
CA ALA A 282 -22.86 8.36 4.00
C ALA A 282 -22.86 9.46 2.93
N LEU A 283 -21.77 10.22 2.78
CA LEU A 283 -21.62 11.28 1.78
C LEU A 283 -21.72 10.73 0.35
N VAL A 284 -21.07 9.60 0.07
CA VAL A 284 -21.14 8.93 -1.23
C VAL A 284 -22.57 8.48 -1.51
N ALA A 285 -23.22 7.81 -0.55
CA ALA A 285 -24.60 7.35 -0.70
C ALA A 285 -25.58 8.52 -0.93
N ASP A 286 -25.43 9.62 -0.18
CA ASP A 286 -26.27 10.80 -0.31
C ASP A 286 -26.01 11.55 -1.63
N THR A 287 -24.76 11.61 -2.09
CA THR A 287 -24.40 12.24 -3.38
C THR A 287 -25.04 11.47 -4.54
N ILE A 288 -24.94 10.14 -4.52
CA ILE A 288 -25.60 9.28 -5.51
C ILE A 288 -27.13 9.41 -5.41
N GLY A 289 -27.66 9.36 -4.18
CA GLY A 289 -29.09 9.46 -3.91
C GLY A 289 -29.70 10.82 -4.28
N ALA A 290 -28.92 11.90 -4.23
CA ALA A 290 -29.33 13.25 -4.59
C ALA A 290 -29.37 13.48 -6.11
N ALA A 291 -28.58 12.75 -6.90
CA ALA A 291 -28.52 12.95 -8.35
C ALA A 291 -29.88 12.67 -9.05
N ARG A 292 -30.27 13.58 -9.94
CA ARG A 292 -31.53 13.60 -10.70
C ARG A 292 -31.30 13.66 -12.20
N ARG A 293 -30.30 14.42 -12.66
CA ARG A 293 -29.99 14.64 -14.07
C ARG A 293 -28.69 13.94 -14.48
N HIS A 294 -27.60 14.19 -13.77
CA HIS A 294 -26.28 13.67 -14.09
C HIS A 294 -25.47 13.36 -12.84
N LEU A 295 -24.87 12.18 -12.81
CA LEU A 295 -23.83 11.81 -11.86
C LEU A 295 -22.55 11.50 -12.64
N TYR A 296 -21.57 12.39 -12.55
CA TYR A 296 -20.23 12.20 -13.11
C TYR A 296 -19.27 11.73 -12.01
N VAL A 297 -18.60 10.61 -12.21
CA VAL A 297 -17.67 10.03 -11.25
C VAL A 297 -16.35 9.75 -11.93
N GLU A 298 -15.26 10.09 -11.27
CA GLU A 298 -13.94 9.57 -11.61
C GLU A 298 -13.38 8.82 -10.40
N ASN A 299 -13.03 7.55 -10.57
CA ASN A 299 -12.51 6.77 -9.47
C ASN A 299 -11.52 5.66 -9.88
N GLN A 300 -10.44 5.54 -9.12
CA GLN A 300 -9.45 4.47 -9.27
C GLN A 300 -10.09 3.07 -9.10
N TYR A 301 -10.92 2.90 -8.09
CA TYR A 301 -11.62 1.64 -7.81
C TYR A 301 -13.12 1.85 -7.76
N PHE A 302 -13.84 0.90 -8.35
CA PHE A 302 -15.30 0.95 -8.47
C PHE A 302 -15.88 -0.43 -8.12
N THR A 303 -15.90 -0.74 -6.83
CA THR A 303 -16.18 -2.07 -6.28
C THR A 303 -17.08 -2.07 -5.04
N ALA A 304 -17.37 -0.92 -4.44
CA ALA A 304 -18.05 -0.83 -3.15
C ALA A 304 -19.51 -1.31 -3.18
N ALA A 305 -19.92 -2.02 -2.13
CA ALA A 305 -21.29 -2.53 -1.99
C ALA A 305 -22.34 -1.40 -1.91
N VAL A 306 -22.06 -0.35 -1.13
CA VAL A 306 -22.93 0.83 -1.01
C VAL A 306 -23.15 1.53 -2.36
N VAL A 307 -22.13 1.55 -3.22
CA VAL A 307 -22.19 2.15 -4.55
C VAL A 307 -23.05 1.30 -5.48
N ARG A 308 -22.85 -0.04 -5.46
CA ARG A 308 -23.70 -0.97 -6.19
C ARG A 308 -25.18 -0.78 -5.81
N GLU A 309 -25.50 -0.77 -4.52
CA GLU A 309 -26.88 -0.68 -4.04
C GLU A 309 -27.55 0.64 -4.41
N THR A 310 -26.88 1.75 -4.12
CA THR A 310 -27.43 3.09 -4.39
C THR A 310 -27.55 3.37 -5.88
N LEU A 311 -26.55 3.03 -6.70
CA LEU A 311 -26.62 3.21 -8.14
C LEU A 311 -27.63 2.29 -8.81
N SER A 312 -27.70 1.00 -8.43
CA SER A 312 -28.72 0.10 -8.98
C SER A 312 -30.14 0.62 -8.71
N ALA A 313 -30.39 1.14 -7.51
CA ALA A 313 -31.68 1.74 -7.19
C ALA A 313 -31.97 3.00 -8.03
N ARG A 314 -30.98 3.86 -8.25
CA ARG A 314 -31.14 5.07 -9.08
C ARG A 314 -31.28 4.74 -10.57
N LEU A 315 -30.59 3.74 -11.09
CA LEU A 315 -30.67 3.33 -12.50
C LEU A 315 -31.99 2.60 -12.83
N ALA A 316 -32.56 1.90 -11.85
CA ALA A 316 -33.87 1.26 -12.01
C ALA A 316 -35.04 2.25 -11.99
N ASP A 317 -34.82 3.49 -11.52
CA ASP A 317 -35.83 4.55 -11.51
C ASP A 317 -36.00 5.18 -12.90
N ALA A 318 -37.24 5.23 -13.40
CA ALA A 318 -37.59 5.89 -14.66
C ALA A 318 -37.21 7.38 -14.70
N HIS A 319 -37.05 8.02 -13.54
CA HIS A 319 -36.59 9.42 -13.40
C HIS A 319 -35.19 9.50 -12.74
N GLY A 320 -34.42 8.42 -12.79
CA GLY A 320 -33.01 8.36 -12.40
C GLY A 320 -32.07 9.24 -13.26
N PRO A 321 -30.87 9.57 -12.77
CA PRO A 321 -29.90 10.37 -13.51
C PRO A 321 -29.23 9.57 -14.63
N ASP A 322 -28.61 10.27 -15.57
CA ASP A 322 -27.51 9.70 -16.34
C ASP A 322 -26.30 9.50 -15.44
N VAL A 323 -25.65 8.33 -15.52
CA VAL A 323 -24.47 7.99 -14.72
C VAL A 323 -23.28 7.80 -15.65
N THR A 324 -22.24 8.60 -15.46
CA THR A 324 -20.95 8.48 -16.16
C THR A 324 -19.88 8.14 -15.14
N VAL A 325 -19.17 7.04 -15.33
CA VAL A 325 -18.03 6.65 -14.49
C VAL A 325 -16.79 6.56 -15.36
N VAL A 326 -15.76 7.34 -15.04
CA VAL A 326 -14.42 7.25 -15.63
C VAL A 326 -13.52 6.49 -14.67
N ALA A 327 -12.91 5.42 -15.16
CA ALA A 327 -12.09 4.50 -14.38
C ALA A 327 -10.82 4.14 -15.17
N PRO A 328 -9.75 3.64 -14.51
CA PRO A 328 -8.55 3.23 -15.22
C PRO A 328 -8.86 2.02 -16.12
N ARG A 329 -8.24 1.93 -17.32
CA ARG A 329 -8.47 0.79 -18.23
C ARG A 329 -8.06 -0.53 -17.56
N VAL A 330 -6.88 -0.55 -16.96
CA VAL A 330 -6.32 -1.68 -16.20
C VAL A 330 -5.95 -1.23 -14.79
N GLN A 331 -5.96 -2.15 -13.84
CA GLN A 331 -5.51 -1.92 -12.47
C GLN A 331 -3.99 -2.04 -12.37
N SER A 332 -3.39 -1.24 -11.48
CA SER A 332 -1.95 -1.26 -11.26
C SER A 332 -1.53 -2.57 -10.58
N GLY A 333 -0.74 -3.39 -11.27
CA GLY A 333 -0.23 -4.65 -10.74
C GLY A 333 -1.12 -5.87 -11.00
N TRP A 334 -0.50 -7.03 -11.19
CA TRP A 334 -1.19 -8.28 -11.53
C TRP A 334 -2.18 -8.73 -10.45
N LEU A 335 -1.88 -8.47 -9.16
CA LEU A 335 -2.71 -8.89 -8.04
C LEU A 335 -3.99 -8.06 -7.97
N GLN A 336 -3.86 -6.74 -8.11
CA GLN A 336 -4.98 -5.80 -8.13
C GLN A 336 -5.88 -6.07 -9.34
N GLU A 337 -5.31 -6.34 -10.52
CA GLU A 337 -6.08 -6.72 -11.71
C GLU A 337 -6.87 -8.01 -11.48
N ALA A 338 -6.21 -9.04 -10.94
CA ALA A 338 -6.85 -10.33 -10.65
C ALA A 338 -7.90 -10.27 -9.52
N THR A 339 -8.03 -9.15 -8.80
CA THR A 339 -8.92 -9.02 -7.63
C THR A 339 -9.91 -7.86 -7.79
N MET A 340 -9.43 -6.63 -7.79
CA MET A 340 -10.24 -5.42 -7.99
C MET A 340 -10.86 -5.39 -9.38
N GLY A 341 -10.17 -5.90 -10.41
CA GLY A 341 -10.71 -6.02 -11.77
C GLY A 341 -11.95 -6.91 -11.83
N VAL A 342 -11.92 -8.06 -11.12
CA VAL A 342 -13.07 -8.98 -11.01
C VAL A 342 -14.24 -8.34 -10.26
N LEU A 343 -13.98 -7.65 -9.14
CA LEU A 343 -15.02 -6.96 -8.38
C LEU A 343 -15.67 -5.84 -9.20
N ARG A 344 -14.88 -5.08 -9.96
CA ARG A 344 -15.39 -4.06 -10.88
C ARG A 344 -16.26 -4.67 -11.97
N ALA A 345 -15.83 -5.78 -12.56
CA ALA A 345 -16.61 -6.48 -13.59
C ALA A 345 -17.98 -6.94 -13.07
N ARG A 346 -18.03 -7.47 -11.84
CA ARG A 346 -19.30 -7.85 -11.19
C ARG A 346 -20.20 -6.66 -10.91
N LEU A 347 -19.64 -5.58 -10.36
CA LEU A 347 -20.40 -4.36 -10.11
C LEU A 347 -20.92 -3.78 -11.43
N HIS A 348 -20.08 -3.73 -12.48
CA HIS A 348 -20.48 -3.30 -13.82
C HIS A 348 -21.66 -4.13 -14.37
N ALA A 349 -21.59 -5.46 -14.33
CA ALA A 349 -22.67 -6.34 -14.77
C ALA A 349 -23.98 -6.12 -13.99
N ALA A 350 -23.88 -5.90 -12.67
CA ALA A 350 -25.03 -5.59 -11.83
C ALA A 350 -25.68 -4.25 -12.19
N LEU A 351 -24.88 -3.22 -12.49
CA LEU A 351 -25.39 -1.91 -12.90
C LEU A 351 -26.02 -1.95 -14.30
N VAL A 352 -25.40 -2.65 -15.26
CA VAL A 352 -25.98 -2.85 -16.60
C VAL A 352 -27.33 -3.57 -16.50
N SER A 353 -27.43 -4.59 -15.65
CA SER A 353 -28.68 -5.32 -15.44
C SER A 353 -29.76 -4.48 -14.73
N ALA A 354 -29.36 -3.51 -13.92
CA ALA A 354 -30.27 -2.61 -13.20
C ALA A 354 -30.72 -1.39 -14.01
N ASP A 355 -30.20 -1.19 -15.24
CA ASP A 355 -30.41 0.00 -16.06
C ASP A 355 -31.25 -0.30 -17.33
N PRO A 356 -32.58 -0.46 -17.20
CA PRO A 356 -33.44 -0.70 -18.37
C PRO A 356 -33.54 0.52 -19.30
N PHE A 357 -33.02 1.69 -18.90
CA PHE A 357 -33.14 2.96 -19.63
C PHE A 357 -31.83 3.40 -20.33
N GLY A 358 -30.78 2.57 -20.26
CA GLY A 358 -29.48 2.82 -20.89
C GLY A 358 -28.79 4.11 -20.42
N ARG A 359 -28.96 4.47 -19.13
CA ARG A 359 -28.41 5.67 -18.48
C ARG A 359 -26.96 5.53 -18.00
N TYR A 360 -26.41 4.33 -17.91
CA TYR A 360 -25.08 4.08 -17.37
C TYR A 360 -24.00 4.03 -18.46
N ARG A 361 -22.85 4.64 -18.18
CA ARG A 361 -21.62 4.55 -18.99
C ARG A 361 -20.43 4.30 -18.05
N LEU A 362 -19.67 3.24 -18.33
CA LEU A 362 -18.34 3.02 -17.75
C LEU A 362 -17.30 3.29 -18.84
N LEU A 363 -16.42 4.25 -18.60
CA LEU A 363 -15.49 4.81 -19.57
C LEU A 363 -14.05 4.82 -19.03
N TYR A 364 -13.08 4.90 -19.93
CA TYR A 364 -11.67 5.15 -19.61
C TYR A 364 -11.06 6.19 -20.57
N PRO A 365 -10.09 7.00 -20.14
CA PRO A 365 -9.39 7.92 -21.04
C PRO A 365 -8.46 7.16 -21.98
N HIS A 366 -8.58 7.42 -23.28
CA HIS A 366 -7.70 6.91 -24.31
C HIS A 366 -6.86 8.04 -24.89
N VAL A 367 -5.57 7.77 -25.07
CA VAL A 367 -4.60 8.67 -25.73
C VAL A 367 -3.81 7.83 -26.74
N ASP A 368 -3.62 8.36 -27.94
CA ASP A 368 -2.85 7.70 -28.99
C ASP A 368 -1.37 7.55 -28.58
N GLY A 369 -0.71 6.52 -29.10
CA GLY A 369 0.72 6.31 -28.88
C GLY A 369 1.10 5.68 -27.53
N LEU A 370 0.13 5.34 -26.67
CA LEU A 370 0.39 4.67 -25.38
C LEU A 370 0.70 3.17 -25.49
N GLY A 371 0.46 2.54 -26.65
CA GLY A 371 0.60 1.08 -26.79
C GLY A 371 -0.28 0.34 -25.77
N ASP A 372 0.32 -0.54 -24.97
CA ASP A 372 -0.35 -1.28 -23.90
C ASP A 372 -0.55 -0.50 -22.61
N ALA A 373 -0.01 0.72 -22.49
CA ALA A 373 -0.23 1.58 -21.33
C ALA A 373 -1.63 2.25 -21.37
N CYS A 374 -2.00 2.90 -20.28
CA CYS A 374 -3.20 3.72 -20.21
C CYS A 374 -2.97 4.93 -19.31
N VAL A 375 -3.83 5.94 -19.43
CA VAL A 375 -3.94 6.97 -18.40
C VAL A 375 -4.42 6.30 -17.11
N ASN A 376 -3.62 6.37 -16.07
CA ASN A 376 -3.96 5.84 -14.76
C ASN A 376 -4.87 6.84 -14.03
N VAL A 377 -6.18 6.61 -14.12
CA VAL A 377 -7.18 7.40 -13.38
C VAL A 377 -7.07 7.05 -11.90
N HIS A 378 -6.49 7.97 -11.14
CA HIS A 378 -6.31 7.88 -9.69
C HIS A 378 -7.22 8.85 -8.93
N SER A 379 -7.96 9.73 -9.62
CA SER A 379 -8.93 10.63 -9.00
C SER A 379 -9.94 9.90 -8.11
N LYS A 380 -10.45 10.62 -7.12
CA LYS A 380 -11.60 10.21 -6.29
C LYS A 380 -12.58 11.36 -6.21
N LEU A 381 -13.37 11.50 -7.27
CA LEU A 381 -14.26 12.63 -7.48
C LEU A 381 -15.66 12.16 -7.88
N ALA A 382 -16.67 12.87 -7.39
CA ALA A 382 -18.05 12.72 -7.83
C ALA A 382 -18.71 14.11 -7.95
N ILE A 383 -19.43 14.34 -9.04
CA ILE A 383 -20.24 15.53 -9.29
C ILE A 383 -21.68 15.09 -9.53
N ALA A 384 -22.62 15.62 -8.75
CA ALA A 384 -24.05 15.37 -8.89
C ALA A 384 -24.79 16.65 -9.28
N ASP A 385 -25.42 16.65 -10.45
CA ASP A 385 -26.30 17.71 -10.99
C ASP A 385 -25.72 19.13 -11.03
N ASP A 386 -24.40 19.25 -11.00
CA ASP A 386 -23.70 20.52 -10.77
C ASP A 386 -24.06 21.18 -9.41
N GLU A 387 -24.76 20.46 -8.52
CA GLU A 387 -25.19 20.91 -7.19
C GLU A 387 -24.19 20.52 -6.10
N CYS A 388 -23.45 19.44 -6.31
CA CYS A 388 -22.44 18.94 -5.38
C CYS A 388 -21.22 18.43 -6.14
N VAL A 389 -20.03 18.77 -5.63
CA VAL A 389 -18.78 18.08 -5.97
C VAL A 389 -18.12 17.56 -4.70
N VAL A 390 -17.72 16.29 -4.72
CA VAL A 390 -16.94 15.63 -3.67
C VAL A 390 -15.56 15.33 -4.22
N ILE A 391 -14.51 15.73 -3.50
CA ILE A 391 -13.09 15.51 -3.84
C ILE A 391 -12.38 14.97 -2.61
N GLY A 392 -11.55 13.94 -2.75
CA GLY A 392 -10.82 13.43 -1.60
C GLY A 392 -9.89 12.28 -1.90
N SER A 393 -9.60 11.50 -0.86
CA SER A 393 -8.73 10.33 -0.94
C SER A 393 -9.50 8.99 -1.08
N ALA A 394 -10.82 9.00 -0.87
CA ALA A 394 -11.62 7.79 -0.73
C ALA A 394 -11.99 7.15 -2.08
N ASN A 395 -11.46 5.95 -2.31
CA ASN A 395 -11.87 5.14 -3.46
C ASN A 395 -13.31 4.64 -3.30
N LEU A 396 -14.00 4.32 -4.40
CA LEU A 396 -15.30 3.64 -4.35
C LEU A 396 -15.12 2.12 -4.18
N ASN A 397 -14.38 1.73 -3.15
CA ASN A 397 -14.20 0.35 -2.68
C ASN A 397 -14.59 0.22 -1.19
N ASN A 398 -14.79 -1.00 -0.70
CA ASN A 398 -15.20 -1.20 0.69
C ASN A 398 -14.12 -0.73 1.69
N ARG A 399 -12.84 -0.82 1.32
CA ARG A 399 -11.73 -0.30 2.14
C ARG A 399 -11.89 1.17 2.49
N SER A 400 -12.02 2.05 1.50
CA SER A 400 -12.13 3.49 1.73
C SER A 400 -13.46 3.89 2.37
N MET A 401 -14.50 3.08 2.20
CA MET A 401 -15.80 3.33 2.85
C MET A 401 -15.80 2.99 4.35
N LEU A 402 -14.99 2.00 4.79
CA LEU A 402 -15.18 1.37 6.11
C LEU A 402 -13.90 1.11 6.92
N LEU A 403 -12.75 0.94 6.25
CA LEU A 403 -11.53 0.40 6.85
C LEU A 403 -10.35 1.37 6.85
N ASP A 404 -10.01 1.93 5.69
CA ASP A 404 -8.87 2.82 5.56
C ASP A 404 -9.24 4.22 6.08
N THR A 405 -8.26 4.94 6.61
CA THR A 405 -8.53 6.32 7.03
C THR A 405 -8.52 7.23 5.81
N GLU A 406 -9.62 7.95 5.60
CA GLU A 406 -9.86 8.78 4.41
C GLU A 406 -10.31 10.19 4.79
N CYS A 407 -10.21 11.12 3.85
CA CYS A 407 -10.70 12.48 3.97
C CYS A 407 -11.27 12.93 2.63
N CYS A 408 -12.50 13.46 2.64
CA CYS A 408 -13.15 14.08 1.49
C CYS A 408 -13.66 15.47 1.87
N VAL A 409 -13.64 16.37 0.90
CA VAL A 409 -14.29 17.68 0.97
C VAL A 409 -15.43 17.73 -0.04
N ALA A 410 -16.55 18.31 0.38
CA ALA A 410 -17.74 18.47 -0.43
C ALA A 410 -18.11 19.96 -0.55
N LEU A 411 -18.17 20.46 -1.78
CA LEU A 411 -18.72 21.78 -2.09
C LEU A 411 -20.14 21.59 -2.60
N VAL A 412 -21.10 22.24 -1.95
CA VAL A 412 -22.53 22.14 -2.28
C VAL A 412 -23.11 23.52 -2.56
N ALA A 413 -23.78 23.66 -3.70
CA ALA A 413 -24.37 24.92 -4.15
C ALA A 413 -25.48 25.39 -3.22
N ALA A 414 -26.34 24.49 -2.74
CA ALA A 414 -27.41 24.78 -1.79
C ALA A 414 -28.29 25.98 -2.21
N GLY A 415 -28.60 26.06 -3.52
CA GLY A 415 -29.36 27.15 -4.12
C GLY A 415 -28.54 28.37 -4.59
N ASP A 416 -27.23 28.43 -4.31
CA ASP A 416 -26.35 29.47 -4.85
C ASP A 416 -25.98 29.15 -6.32
N ALA A 417 -26.56 29.92 -7.25
CA ALA A 417 -26.35 29.76 -8.69
C ALA A 417 -24.88 29.94 -9.12
N ARG A 418 -24.10 30.75 -8.39
CA ARG A 418 -22.67 30.98 -8.68
C ARG A 418 -21.85 29.75 -8.33
N ILE A 419 -22.13 29.11 -7.19
CA ILE A 419 -21.47 27.86 -6.80
C ILE A 419 -21.86 26.74 -7.77
N ARG A 420 -23.15 26.62 -8.13
CA ARG A 420 -23.60 25.66 -9.14
C ARG A 420 -22.89 25.86 -10.49
N ALA A 421 -22.78 27.09 -10.96
CA ALA A 421 -22.05 27.40 -12.20
C ALA A 421 -20.56 27.05 -12.10
N ALA A 422 -19.93 27.28 -10.94
CA ALA A 422 -18.55 26.87 -10.71
C ALA A 422 -18.39 25.35 -10.76
N ILE A 423 -19.28 24.58 -10.12
CA ILE A 423 -19.25 23.11 -10.16
C ILE A 423 -19.44 22.59 -11.59
N ALA A 424 -20.36 23.17 -12.37
CA ALA A 424 -20.52 22.85 -13.78
C ALA A 424 -19.22 23.11 -14.57
N ALA A 425 -18.56 24.24 -14.34
CA ALA A 425 -17.28 24.56 -14.98
C ALA A 425 -16.13 23.62 -14.56
N LEU A 426 -16.18 23.02 -13.35
CA LEU A 426 -15.25 21.97 -12.94
C LEU A 426 -15.48 20.70 -13.75
N ARG A 427 -16.74 20.24 -13.87
CA ARG A 427 -17.12 19.08 -14.70
C ARG A 427 -16.69 19.29 -16.15
N ASP A 428 -16.98 20.46 -16.70
CA ASP A 428 -16.69 20.76 -18.10
C ASP A 428 -15.18 20.77 -18.38
N ARG A 429 -14.35 21.17 -17.40
CA ARG A 429 -12.89 21.10 -17.51
C ARG A 429 -12.38 19.66 -17.53
N LEU A 430 -12.86 18.81 -16.63
CA LEU A 430 -12.48 17.38 -16.57
C LEU A 430 -12.89 16.65 -17.86
N LEU A 431 -14.13 16.86 -18.31
CA LEU A 431 -14.60 16.28 -19.57
C LEU A 431 -13.83 16.82 -20.77
N ALA A 432 -13.55 18.13 -20.82
CA ALA A 432 -12.80 18.74 -21.91
C ALA A 432 -11.39 18.17 -22.05
N GLU A 433 -10.73 17.92 -20.93
CA GLU A 433 -9.45 17.23 -20.87
C GLU A 433 -9.55 15.83 -21.48
N HIS A 434 -10.42 14.96 -20.97
CA HIS A 434 -10.53 13.59 -21.46
C HIS A 434 -10.99 13.49 -22.92
N LEU A 435 -11.80 14.45 -23.35
CA LEU A 435 -12.38 14.52 -24.69
C LEU A 435 -11.54 15.33 -25.67
N ASP A 436 -10.36 15.83 -25.30
CA ASP A 436 -9.51 16.66 -26.17
C ASP A 436 -10.30 17.78 -26.87
N THR A 437 -10.96 18.61 -26.07
CA THR A 437 -11.80 19.73 -26.52
C THR A 437 -11.73 20.89 -25.52
N THR A 438 -12.54 21.92 -25.71
CA THR A 438 -12.61 23.06 -24.79
C THR A 438 -13.75 22.90 -23.78
N PRO A 439 -13.62 23.45 -22.56
CA PRO A 439 -14.72 23.47 -21.58
C PRO A 439 -15.99 24.12 -22.13
N ALA A 440 -15.86 25.17 -22.96
CA ALA A 440 -16.98 25.83 -23.62
C ALA A 440 -17.75 24.88 -24.55
N ALA A 441 -17.05 24.05 -25.32
CA ALA A 441 -17.69 23.06 -26.19
C ALA A 441 -18.45 21.98 -25.40
N VAL A 442 -17.97 21.60 -24.21
CA VAL A 442 -18.68 20.68 -23.32
C VAL A 442 -19.92 21.36 -22.73
N ALA A 443 -19.79 22.58 -22.23
CA ALA A 443 -20.90 23.37 -21.71
C ALA A 443 -22.02 23.55 -22.75
N ASP A 444 -21.65 23.93 -23.98
CA ASP A 444 -22.57 24.08 -25.10
C ASP A 444 -23.28 22.77 -25.44
N ALA A 445 -22.59 21.63 -25.38
CA ALA A 445 -23.20 20.33 -25.62
C ALA A 445 -24.22 19.98 -24.53
N PHE A 446 -23.90 20.23 -23.26
CA PHE A 446 -24.77 19.93 -22.12
C PHE A 446 -25.95 20.91 -21.98
N ALA A 447 -25.89 22.07 -22.63
CA ALA A 447 -26.97 23.07 -22.67
C ALA A 447 -28.08 22.75 -23.69
N ARG A 448 -27.87 21.82 -24.65
CA ARG A 448 -28.82 21.52 -25.75
C ARG A 448 -30.12 20.81 -25.34
N GLY A 449 -30.35 20.61 -24.04
CA GLY A 449 -31.56 19.95 -23.51
C GLY A 449 -31.60 18.43 -23.72
N GLU A 450 -30.57 17.84 -24.34
CA GLU A 450 -30.42 16.39 -24.43
C GLU A 450 -29.92 15.78 -23.12
N ARG A 451 -30.03 14.45 -23.02
CA ARG A 451 -29.50 13.68 -21.88
C ARG A 451 -27.97 13.84 -21.80
N PRO A 452 -27.38 14.06 -20.61
CA PRO A 452 -25.94 14.22 -20.44
C PRO A 452 -25.08 13.15 -21.13
N ASN A 453 -25.44 11.87 -21.01
CA ASN A 453 -24.72 10.78 -21.66
C ASN A 453 -24.90 10.77 -23.18
N THR A 454 -26.01 11.27 -23.71
CA THR A 454 -26.18 11.47 -25.16
C THR A 454 -25.26 12.56 -25.68
N ALA A 455 -25.17 13.69 -24.97
CA ALA A 455 -24.21 14.75 -25.30
C ALA A 455 -22.76 14.24 -25.26
N LEU A 456 -22.43 13.46 -24.22
CA LEU A 456 -21.10 12.84 -24.06
C LEU A 456 -20.80 11.81 -25.15
N ASP A 457 -21.75 10.93 -25.49
CA ASP A 457 -21.63 9.94 -26.55
C ASP A 457 -21.29 10.63 -27.89
N ARG A 458 -21.91 11.79 -28.18
CA ARG A 458 -21.60 12.61 -29.37
C ARG A 458 -20.20 13.22 -29.31
N LEU A 459 -19.83 13.85 -28.20
CA LEU A 459 -18.51 14.50 -28.04
C LEU A 459 -17.36 13.50 -28.17
N ARG A 460 -17.54 12.27 -27.68
CA ARG A 460 -16.50 11.24 -27.70
C ARG A 460 -16.40 10.48 -29.02
N ALA A 461 -17.39 10.62 -29.92
CA ALA A 461 -17.46 9.93 -31.21
C ALA A 461 -16.48 10.53 -32.23
N LYS A 462 -15.19 10.44 -31.94
CA LYS A 462 -14.10 10.93 -32.77
C LYS A 462 -12.86 10.03 -32.66
N PRO A 463 -11.96 10.03 -33.66
CA PRO A 463 -10.67 9.37 -33.55
C PRO A 463 -9.76 10.10 -32.55
N GLY A 464 -8.69 9.44 -32.15
CA GLY A 464 -7.65 9.99 -31.29
C GLY A 464 -8.01 10.04 -29.80
N ARG A 465 -7.52 11.07 -29.11
CA ARG A 465 -7.74 11.25 -27.67
C ARG A 465 -9.22 11.47 -27.37
N THR A 466 -9.78 10.59 -26.55
CA THR A 466 -11.21 10.60 -26.19
C THR A 466 -11.48 9.64 -25.02
N LEU A 467 -12.70 9.65 -24.50
CA LEU A 467 -13.19 8.59 -23.61
C LEU A 467 -13.66 7.38 -24.42
N ARG A 468 -13.26 6.18 -24.01
CA ARG A 468 -13.71 4.91 -24.62
C ARG A 468 -14.48 4.06 -23.62
N THR A 469 -15.41 3.25 -24.12
CA THR A 469 -16.20 2.34 -23.29
C THR A 469 -15.31 1.26 -22.68
N LEU A 470 -15.42 1.09 -21.36
CA LEU A 470 -14.82 -0.01 -20.62
C LEU A 470 -15.90 -1.06 -20.36
N ASP A 471 -15.75 -2.24 -20.95
CA ASP A 471 -16.63 -3.39 -20.72
C ASP A 471 -15.84 -4.55 -20.09
N PRO A 472 -15.67 -4.53 -18.75
CA PRO A 472 -14.87 -5.51 -18.06
C PRO A 472 -15.61 -6.86 -17.95
N ALA A 473 -15.09 -7.89 -18.61
CA ALA A 473 -15.62 -9.25 -18.53
C ALA A 473 -15.00 -10.07 -17.39
N VAL A 474 -15.81 -10.88 -16.71
CA VAL A 474 -15.31 -11.86 -15.74
C VAL A 474 -14.91 -13.14 -16.47
N ALA A 475 -13.61 -13.42 -16.60
CA ALA A 475 -13.17 -14.72 -17.06
C ALA A 475 -13.58 -15.80 -16.03
N PRO A 476 -14.24 -16.90 -16.43
CA PRO A 476 -14.72 -17.94 -15.49
C PRO A 476 -13.61 -18.53 -14.60
N GLN A 477 -12.37 -18.60 -15.10
CA GLN A 477 -11.24 -19.10 -14.31
C GLN A 477 -10.77 -18.13 -13.21
N LEU A 478 -10.92 -16.82 -13.43
CA LEU A 478 -10.62 -15.77 -12.44
C LEU A 478 -11.74 -15.61 -11.42
N ASP A 479 -12.99 -15.86 -11.84
CA ASP A 479 -14.13 -15.90 -10.94
C ASP A 479 -13.90 -16.92 -9.82
N ALA A 480 -13.30 -18.08 -10.08
CA ALA A 480 -13.00 -19.08 -9.04
C ALA A 480 -12.05 -18.60 -7.90
N LEU A 481 -11.35 -17.48 -8.07
CA LEU A 481 -10.46 -16.87 -7.07
C LEU A 481 -11.21 -15.99 -6.04
N VAL A 482 -12.56 -15.93 -6.06
CA VAL A 482 -13.43 -15.14 -5.14
C VAL A 482 -12.98 -15.11 -3.68
N PRO A 483 -12.54 -16.21 -3.05
CA PRO A 483 -12.21 -16.18 -1.63
C PRO A 483 -11.06 -15.23 -1.30
N VAL A 484 -10.24 -14.85 -2.29
CA VAL A 484 -9.09 -13.95 -2.12
C VAL A 484 -9.48 -12.48 -2.27
N SER A 485 -10.45 -12.13 -3.13
CA SER A 485 -10.84 -10.74 -3.37
C SER A 485 -11.63 -10.13 -2.20
N ALA A 486 -12.54 -10.89 -1.58
CA ALA A 486 -13.24 -10.46 -0.36
C ALA A 486 -12.30 -10.25 0.85
N ARG A 487 -11.06 -10.77 0.79
CA ARG A 487 -10.02 -10.56 1.82
C ARG A 487 -9.17 -9.30 1.56
N LEU A 488 -9.15 -8.81 0.32
CA LEU A 488 -8.37 -7.63 -0.09
C LEU A 488 -9.22 -6.34 -0.02
N ASP A 489 -10.52 -6.44 -0.31
CA ASP A 489 -11.51 -5.35 -0.16
C ASP A 489 -12.59 -5.70 0.90
N PRO A 490 -12.22 -5.92 2.18
CA PRO A 490 -13.15 -6.37 3.19
C PRO A 490 -14.08 -5.24 3.66
N GLU A 491 -15.34 -5.59 3.96
CA GLU A 491 -16.33 -4.65 4.52
C GLU A 491 -16.13 -4.38 6.02
N GLN A 492 -15.23 -5.12 6.69
CA GLN A 492 -14.94 -4.95 8.12
C GLN A 492 -13.44 -5.17 8.40
N PRO A 493 -12.88 -4.53 9.46
CA PRO A 493 -11.53 -4.83 9.92
C PRO A 493 -11.38 -6.33 10.21
N ILE A 494 -10.29 -6.93 9.73
CA ILE A 494 -10.05 -8.36 9.92
C ILE A 494 -9.54 -8.58 11.36
N GLU A 495 -10.34 -9.22 12.21
CA GLU A 495 -9.94 -9.56 13.58
C GLU A 495 -8.71 -10.49 13.59
N PRO A 496 -7.80 -10.38 14.58
CA PRO A 496 -6.59 -11.21 14.65
C PRO A 496 -6.85 -12.71 14.51
N ASP A 497 -7.93 -13.19 15.13
CA ASP A 497 -8.30 -14.61 15.16
C ASP A 497 -8.95 -15.07 13.85
N ARG A 498 -9.60 -14.13 13.14
CA ARG A 498 -10.19 -14.33 11.82
C ARG A 498 -9.13 -14.28 10.73
N PHE A 499 -8.13 -13.41 10.84
CA PHE A 499 -6.95 -13.34 9.96
C PHE A 499 -6.19 -14.68 9.99
N VAL A 500 -6.00 -15.28 11.16
CA VAL A 500 -5.36 -16.59 11.28
C VAL A 500 -6.24 -17.72 10.72
N ARG A 501 -7.56 -17.68 10.90
CA ARG A 501 -8.49 -18.69 10.33
C ARG A 501 -8.75 -18.53 8.83
N GLU A 502 -8.57 -17.33 8.26
CA GLU A 502 -8.82 -17.03 6.83
C GLU A 502 -7.54 -17.06 5.98
N PHE A 503 -6.35 -16.78 6.55
CA PHE A 503 -5.04 -17.00 5.90
C PHE A 503 -4.48 -18.41 6.09
N VAL A 504 -4.98 -19.17 7.06
CA VAL A 504 -4.89 -20.63 7.04
C VAL A 504 -5.97 -21.10 6.06
N PRO A 505 -5.62 -21.63 4.89
CA PRO A 505 -6.61 -22.01 3.90
C PRO A 505 -7.61 -23.00 4.49
N HIS A 506 -8.90 -22.65 4.46
CA HIS A 506 -9.95 -23.66 4.45
C HIS A 506 -9.83 -24.42 3.13
N ASP A 507 -9.80 -25.74 3.24
CA ASP A 507 -9.57 -26.70 2.17
C ASP A 507 -10.47 -26.43 0.95
N ARG A 508 -9.93 -25.74 -0.07
CA ARG A 508 -10.31 -25.99 -1.47
C ARG A 508 -9.14 -26.69 -2.13
N HIS A 509 -9.25 -28.01 -2.16
CA HIS A 509 -8.34 -28.91 -2.83
C HIS A 509 -8.20 -28.52 -4.31
N ARG A 510 -7.11 -27.84 -4.68
CA ARG A 510 -6.41 -28.34 -5.87
C ARG A 510 -5.87 -29.71 -5.46
N PRO A 511 -6.14 -30.79 -6.21
CA PRO A 511 -5.72 -32.11 -5.77
C PRO A 511 -4.20 -32.05 -5.58
N LEU A 512 -3.71 -32.58 -4.47
CA LEU A 512 -2.28 -32.57 -4.13
C LEU A 512 -1.42 -33.17 -5.25
N THR A 513 -2.03 -34.02 -6.09
CA THR A 513 -1.49 -34.51 -7.35
C THR A 513 -1.00 -33.40 -8.28
N ALA A 514 -1.69 -32.27 -8.42
CA ALA A 514 -1.29 -31.16 -9.30
C ALA A 514 -0.01 -30.46 -8.80
N ARG A 515 0.17 -30.33 -7.49
CA ARG A 515 1.39 -29.74 -6.89
C ARG A 515 2.57 -30.71 -6.97
N PHE A 516 2.33 -32.00 -6.80
CA PHE A 516 3.34 -33.04 -7.00
C PHE A 516 3.63 -33.30 -8.49
N LEU A 517 2.71 -33.00 -9.40
CA LEU A 517 2.93 -32.98 -10.85
C LEU A 517 3.87 -31.84 -11.24
N VAL A 518 3.71 -30.65 -10.67
CA VAL A 518 4.65 -29.52 -10.87
C VAL A 518 6.03 -29.85 -10.32
N LEU A 519 6.12 -30.49 -9.14
CA LEU A 519 7.39 -30.93 -8.58
C LEU A 519 8.02 -32.08 -9.41
N GLY A 520 7.21 -33.00 -9.91
CA GLY A 520 7.62 -34.08 -10.81
C GLY A 520 8.08 -33.55 -12.17
N MET A 521 7.40 -32.55 -12.74
CA MET A 521 7.83 -31.85 -13.95
C MET A 521 9.13 -31.07 -13.71
N ALA A 522 9.33 -30.48 -12.53
CA ALA A 522 10.59 -29.83 -12.18
C ALA A 522 11.75 -30.84 -12.07
N VAL A 523 11.50 -32.02 -11.50
CA VAL A 523 12.48 -33.12 -11.47
C VAL A 523 12.75 -33.67 -12.87
N LEU A 524 11.73 -33.82 -13.71
CA LEU A 524 11.87 -34.23 -15.11
C LEU A 524 12.60 -33.18 -15.96
N LEU A 525 12.37 -31.90 -15.69
CA LEU A 525 13.10 -30.80 -16.31
C LEU A 525 14.57 -30.81 -15.89
N VAL A 526 14.88 -31.06 -14.61
CA VAL A 526 16.26 -31.23 -14.13
C VAL A 526 16.91 -32.47 -14.74
N ALA A 527 16.18 -33.58 -14.88
CA ALA A 527 16.67 -34.78 -15.55
C ALA A 527 16.89 -34.55 -17.06
N ALA A 528 16.00 -33.80 -17.72
CA ALA A 528 16.12 -33.40 -19.12
C ALA A 528 17.28 -32.43 -19.34
N LEU A 529 17.51 -31.48 -18.41
CA LEU A 529 18.67 -30.60 -18.40
C LEU A 529 19.96 -31.37 -18.13
N ALA A 530 19.94 -32.41 -17.30
CA ALA A 530 21.08 -33.31 -17.08
C ALA A 530 21.36 -34.20 -18.31
N LEU A 531 20.33 -34.64 -19.03
CA LEU A 531 20.49 -35.29 -20.34
C LEU A 531 21.01 -34.31 -21.40
N ALA A 532 20.47 -33.09 -21.46
CA ALA A 532 20.95 -32.05 -22.35
C ALA A 532 22.42 -31.72 -22.05
N TRP A 533 22.81 -31.63 -20.78
CA TRP A 533 24.21 -31.49 -20.35
C TRP A 533 25.11 -32.65 -20.80
N ARG A 534 24.56 -33.87 -20.90
CA ARG A 534 25.28 -35.09 -21.34
C ARG A 534 25.43 -35.18 -22.85
N PHE A 535 24.45 -34.69 -23.61
CA PHE A 535 24.37 -34.87 -25.07
C PHE A 535 24.57 -33.56 -25.86
N THR A 536 24.86 -32.44 -25.18
CA THR A 536 25.22 -31.16 -25.81
C THR A 536 26.51 -30.58 -25.19
N PRO A 537 27.22 -29.65 -25.87
CA PRO A 537 28.47 -29.06 -25.38
C PRO A 537 28.31 -28.11 -24.18
N LEU A 538 27.11 -28.02 -23.58
CA LEU A 538 26.81 -27.13 -22.45
C LEU A 538 27.68 -27.43 -21.21
N GLY A 539 28.12 -28.68 -21.03
CA GLY A 539 28.95 -29.10 -19.90
C GLY A 539 30.39 -28.61 -19.92
N GLU A 540 30.91 -28.15 -21.06
CA GLU A 540 32.29 -27.67 -21.19
C GLU A 540 32.48 -26.23 -20.70
N ARG A 541 31.39 -25.46 -20.50
CA ARG A 541 31.44 -24.02 -20.20
C ARG A 541 31.28 -23.67 -18.72
N VAL A 542 31.11 -24.63 -17.80
CA VAL A 542 30.83 -24.36 -16.37
C VAL A 542 31.73 -25.20 -15.44
N ASN A 543 32.73 -24.56 -14.83
CA ASN A 543 33.79 -25.22 -14.07
C ASN A 543 33.44 -25.45 -12.58
N ILE A 544 32.64 -26.48 -12.30
CA ILE A 544 32.35 -27.01 -10.94
C ILE A 544 33.57 -27.77 -10.35
N ALA A 545 34.45 -28.26 -11.21
CA ALA A 545 35.62 -29.06 -10.85
C ALA A 545 36.63 -28.29 -9.96
N SER A 546 36.79 -26.98 -10.19
CA SER A 546 37.71 -26.15 -9.40
C SER A 546 37.27 -25.97 -7.95
N LEU A 547 35.96 -25.84 -7.72
CA LEU A 547 35.39 -25.71 -6.37
C LEU A 547 35.47 -27.03 -5.60
N ALA A 548 35.19 -28.15 -6.29
CA ALA A 548 35.31 -29.49 -5.72
C ALA A 548 36.76 -29.84 -5.35
N HIS A 549 37.74 -29.42 -6.16
CA HIS A 549 39.16 -29.66 -5.91
C HIS A 549 39.70 -28.87 -4.69
N ALA A 550 39.28 -27.62 -4.52
CA ALA A 550 39.63 -26.79 -3.36
C ALA A 550 39.04 -27.33 -2.04
N LEU A 551 37.84 -27.92 -2.09
CA LEU A 551 37.22 -28.53 -0.92
C LEU A 551 37.78 -29.92 -0.60
N ALA A 552 38.15 -30.71 -1.61
CA ALA A 552 38.77 -32.03 -1.44
C ALA A 552 40.18 -31.92 -0.81
N THR A 553 40.96 -30.89 -1.17
CA THR A 553 42.26 -30.61 -0.55
C THR A 553 42.14 -30.14 0.90
N LEU A 554 41.05 -29.46 1.26
CA LEU A 554 40.76 -29.08 2.64
C LEU A 554 40.37 -30.30 3.50
N ALA A 555 39.65 -31.26 2.91
CA ALA A 555 39.17 -32.48 3.58
C ALA A 555 40.27 -33.45 4.01
N GLN A 556 41.46 -33.40 3.38
CA GLN A 556 42.60 -34.26 3.73
C GLN A 556 43.45 -33.73 4.91
N ARG A 557 43.16 -32.53 5.43
CA ARG A 557 43.89 -31.97 6.57
C ARG A 557 43.38 -32.57 7.89
N PRO A 558 44.25 -32.88 8.86
CA PRO A 558 43.81 -33.34 10.20
C PRO A 558 42.88 -32.34 10.91
N ALA A 559 43.02 -31.05 10.61
CA ALA A 559 42.18 -29.98 11.13
C ALA A 559 40.82 -29.81 10.39
N ALA A 560 40.53 -30.62 9.37
CA ALA A 560 39.34 -30.47 8.54
C ALA A 560 38.02 -30.42 9.33
N PRO A 561 37.78 -31.28 10.36
CA PRO A 561 36.54 -31.21 11.14
C PRO A 561 36.38 -29.86 11.88
N ALA A 562 37.46 -29.33 12.45
CA ALA A 562 37.45 -28.07 13.18
C ALA A 562 37.24 -26.86 12.25
N LEU A 563 37.89 -26.86 11.09
CA LEU A 563 37.71 -25.82 10.06
C LEU A 563 36.30 -25.84 9.48
N LEU A 564 35.71 -27.02 9.29
CA LEU A 564 34.34 -27.17 8.84
C LEU A 564 33.34 -26.66 9.87
N LEU A 565 33.50 -27.03 11.14
CA LEU A 565 32.69 -26.51 12.26
C LEU A 565 32.75 -24.97 12.34
N ALA A 566 33.96 -24.40 12.26
CA ALA A 566 34.16 -22.96 12.24
C ALA A 566 33.49 -22.31 11.03
N GLY A 567 33.62 -22.91 9.84
CA GLY A 567 32.97 -22.45 8.61
C GLY A 567 31.44 -22.43 8.71
N TYR A 568 30.84 -23.47 9.31
CA TYR A 568 29.40 -23.53 9.56
C TYR A 568 28.92 -22.42 10.49
N VAL A 569 29.65 -22.16 11.58
CA VAL A 569 29.30 -21.10 12.53
C VAL A 569 29.38 -19.74 11.83
N VAL A 570 30.51 -19.44 11.16
CA VAL A 570 30.73 -18.17 10.46
C VAL A 570 29.66 -17.95 9.38
N ALA A 571 29.48 -18.91 8.48
CA ALA A 571 28.54 -18.79 7.38
C ALA A 571 27.08 -18.65 7.86
N ALA A 572 26.67 -19.41 8.88
CA ALA A 572 25.34 -19.27 9.47
C ALA A 572 25.15 -17.90 10.15
N THR A 573 26.17 -17.34 10.79
CA THR A 573 26.12 -15.99 11.39
C THR A 573 25.96 -14.91 10.32
N PHE A 574 26.55 -15.08 9.13
CA PHE A 574 26.34 -14.21 7.96
C PHE A 574 25.11 -14.58 7.11
N ALA A 575 24.18 -15.36 7.67
CA ALA A 575 22.91 -15.75 7.03
C ALA A 575 23.05 -16.52 5.69
N VAL A 576 24.20 -17.18 5.47
CA VAL A 576 24.37 -18.09 4.35
C VAL A 576 23.42 -19.28 4.51
N PRO A 577 22.70 -19.71 3.46
CA PRO A 577 21.77 -20.83 3.54
C PRO A 577 22.45 -22.12 4.03
N ILE A 578 22.02 -22.63 5.18
CA ILE A 578 22.58 -23.84 5.81
C ILE A 578 22.50 -25.07 4.89
N THR A 579 21.51 -25.11 3.99
CA THR A 579 21.32 -26.17 3.00
C THR A 579 22.47 -26.25 1.99
N LEU A 580 23.12 -25.12 1.66
CA LEU A 580 24.29 -25.10 0.78
C LEU A 580 25.49 -25.75 1.48
N LEU A 581 25.68 -25.47 2.77
CA LEU A 581 26.77 -26.05 3.57
C LEU A 581 26.56 -27.55 3.77
N ILE A 582 25.33 -27.98 4.07
CA ILE A 582 24.96 -29.40 4.20
C ILE A 582 25.19 -30.13 2.88
N THR A 583 24.75 -29.55 1.76
CA THR A 583 24.99 -30.10 0.42
C THR A 583 26.48 -30.22 0.15
N ALA A 584 27.25 -29.13 0.31
CA ALA A 584 28.70 -29.12 0.09
C ALA A 584 29.42 -30.16 0.96
N THR A 585 29.04 -30.31 2.22
CA THR A 585 29.60 -31.31 3.12
C THR A 585 29.29 -32.73 2.65
N GLY A 586 28.09 -32.99 2.14
CA GLY A 586 27.73 -34.27 1.55
C GLY A 586 28.47 -34.58 0.23
N LEU A 587 28.72 -33.56 -0.58
CA LEU A 587 29.53 -33.69 -1.81
C LEU A 587 30.99 -34.05 -1.49
N VAL A 588 31.55 -33.46 -0.44
CA VAL A 588 32.98 -33.57 -0.10
C VAL A 588 33.29 -34.80 0.75
N PHE A 589 32.48 -35.09 1.76
CA PHE A 589 32.75 -36.15 2.75
C PHE A 589 31.90 -37.41 2.55
N GLY A 590 31.05 -37.43 1.52
CA GLY A 590 30.16 -38.54 1.20
C GLY A 590 28.99 -38.68 2.16
N ALA A 591 28.25 -39.79 2.06
CA ALA A 591 26.98 -39.97 2.77
C ALA A 591 27.12 -39.95 4.31
N TRP A 592 27.64 -41.01 4.93
CA TRP A 592 27.61 -41.15 6.39
C TRP A 592 28.57 -40.20 7.13
N PRO A 593 29.83 -40.01 6.69
CA PRO A 593 30.70 -39.01 7.31
C PRO A 593 30.16 -37.58 7.07
N GLY A 594 29.61 -37.30 5.89
CA GLY A 594 28.98 -36.00 5.61
C GLY A 594 27.76 -35.72 6.48
N VAL A 595 26.95 -36.74 6.82
CA VAL A 595 25.84 -36.60 7.78
C VAL A 595 26.37 -36.24 9.17
N ALA A 596 27.38 -36.96 9.65
CA ALA A 596 27.96 -36.71 10.96
C ALA A 596 28.56 -35.29 11.05
N TYR A 597 29.32 -34.89 10.03
CA TYR A 597 29.94 -33.57 9.97
C TYR A 597 28.94 -32.44 9.77
N ALA A 598 27.95 -32.61 8.90
CA ALA A 598 26.90 -31.62 8.71
C ALA A 598 26.04 -31.47 9.96
N ALA A 599 25.75 -32.57 10.68
CA ALA A 599 25.02 -32.53 11.94
C ALA A 599 25.83 -31.77 13.02
N ALA A 600 27.11 -32.10 13.18
CA ALA A 600 27.98 -31.41 14.11
C ALA A 600 28.11 -29.90 13.78
N GLY A 601 28.34 -29.56 12.50
CA GLY A 601 28.42 -28.18 12.02
C GLY A 601 27.13 -27.38 12.24
N THR A 602 25.99 -27.97 11.90
CA THR A 602 24.67 -27.36 12.07
C THR A 602 24.35 -27.15 13.55
N MET A 603 24.67 -28.12 14.41
CA MET A 603 24.45 -28.02 15.85
C MET A 603 25.36 -26.97 16.50
N ALA A 604 26.63 -26.90 16.11
CA ALA A 604 27.55 -25.86 16.56
C ALA A 604 27.08 -24.45 16.14
N ALA A 605 26.68 -24.29 14.88
CA ALA A 605 26.12 -23.03 14.36
C ALA A 605 24.80 -22.64 15.04
N ALA A 606 23.93 -23.62 15.33
CA ALA A 606 22.68 -23.41 16.06
C ALA A 606 22.94 -22.96 17.50
N ALA A 607 23.90 -23.56 18.19
CA ALA A 607 24.29 -23.21 19.55
C ALA A 607 24.91 -21.81 19.63
N ALA A 608 25.84 -21.50 18.72
CA ALA A 608 26.50 -20.20 18.66
C ALA A 608 25.50 -19.06 18.40
N ASN A 609 24.64 -19.19 17.38
CA ASN A 609 23.63 -18.17 17.07
C ASN A 609 22.53 -18.07 18.15
N TYR A 610 22.20 -19.16 18.84
CA TYR A 610 21.35 -19.09 20.03
C TYR A 610 22.03 -18.29 21.15
N GLY A 611 23.32 -18.51 21.39
CA GLY A 611 24.12 -17.74 22.36
C GLY A 611 24.15 -16.25 22.03
N ILE A 612 24.37 -15.90 20.75
CA ILE A 612 24.31 -14.52 20.25
C ILE A 612 22.92 -13.92 20.50
N GLY A 613 21.84 -14.64 20.19
CA GLY A 613 20.48 -14.18 20.42
C GLY A 613 20.17 -13.95 21.90
N ARG A 614 20.67 -14.83 22.77
CA ARG A 614 20.55 -14.71 24.23
C ARG A 614 21.32 -13.51 24.77
N TRP A 615 22.52 -13.26 24.25
CA TRP A 615 23.36 -12.12 24.63
C TRP A 615 22.78 -10.78 24.16
N LEU A 616 22.30 -10.71 22.91
CA LEU A 616 21.66 -9.52 22.35
C LEU A 616 20.35 -9.16 23.07
N GLY A 617 19.64 -10.16 23.58
CA GLY A 617 18.36 -9.98 24.25
C GLY A 617 17.20 -9.71 23.27
N ARG A 618 15.98 -9.78 23.83
CA ARG A 618 14.72 -9.76 23.07
C ARG A 618 14.56 -8.52 22.19
N ASP A 619 14.91 -7.35 22.70
CA ASP A 619 14.66 -6.08 22.00
C ASP A 619 15.64 -5.82 20.85
N ALA A 620 16.90 -6.21 20.98
CA ALA A 620 17.87 -6.11 19.90
C ALA A 620 17.60 -7.15 18.79
N VAL A 621 17.24 -8.39 19.15
CA VAL A 621 16.87 -9.43 18.18
C VAL A 621 15.58 -9.06 17.44
N ARG A 622 14.60 -8.44 18.12
CA ARG A 622 13.39 -7.90 17.46
C ARG A 622 13.72 -6.80 16.45
N ARG A 623 14.67 -5.91 16.77
CA ARG A 623 15.14 -4.86 15.85
C ARG A 623 15.91 -5.41 14.65
N LEU A 624 16.67 -6.49 14.83
CA LEU A 624 17.49 -7.12 13.80
C LEU A 624 16.70 -8.08 12.88
N ALA A 625 15.76 -8.84 13.44
CA ALA A 625 15.00 -9.89 12.74
C ALA A 625 13.55 -9.50 12.36
N GLY A 626 13.07 -8.34 12.82
CA GLY A 626 11.79 -7.73 12.44
C GLY A 626 10.54 -8.58 12.78
N ALA A 627 9.48 -8.44 11.99
CA ALA A 627 8.17 -9.07 12.22
C ALA A 627 8.19 -10.62 12.26
N ARG A 628 9.23 -11.26 11.71
CA ARG A 628 9.42 -12.72 11.78
C ARG A 628 9.72 -13.20 13.20
N ALA A 629 10.41 -12.39 14.00
CA ALA A 629 10.70 -12.69 15.41
C ALA A 629 9.43 -12.70 16.27
N ASN A 630 8.46 -11.81 16.00
CA ASN A 630 7.22 -11.72 16.77
C ASN A 630 6.31 -12.93 16.54
N ARG A 631 6.14 -13.37 15.27
CA ARG A 631 5.38 -14.59 14.94
C ARG A 631 5.99 -15.84 15.57
N LEU A 632 7.31 -15.92 15.60
CA LEU A 632 8.03 -17.07 16.12
C LEU A 632 8.00 -17.12 17.66
N SER A 633 8.13 -15.96 18.31
CA SER A 633 8.07 -15.81 19.76
C SER A 633 6.72 -16.22 20.36
N GLU A 634 5.62 -16.07 19.62
CA GLU A 634 4.26 -16.43 20.07
C GLU A 634 4.00 -17.95 20.04
N HIS A 635 4.59 -18.68 19.08
CA HIS A 635 4.38 -20.13 18.90
C HIS A 635 5.26 -21.00 19.81
N ILE A 636 6.28 -20.41 20.41
CA ILE A 636 7.31 -21.11 21.19
C ILE A 636 6.89 -21.34 22.67
N GLY A 637 5.76 -20.76 23.10
CA GLY A 637 5.47 -20.52 24.52
C GLY A 637 5.07 -21.72 25.40
N ARG A 638 4.84 -22.95 24.91
CA ARG A 638 4.24 -24.00 25.77
C ARG A 638 4.79 -25.44 25.69
N ARG A 639 5.70 -25.81 24.77
CA ARG A 639 6.33 -27.16 24.71
C ARG A 639 7.75 -27.10 24.09
N GLY A 640 8.79 -26.85 24.89
CA GLY A 640 10.15 -26.48 24.43
C GLY A 640 10.77 -27.36 23.32
N VAL A 641 10.91 -28.68 23.54
CA VAL A 641 11.56 -29.60 22.58
C VAL A 641 10.70 -29.85 21.34
N LEU A 642 9.42 -30.21 21.54
CA LEU A 642 8.52 -30.57 20.45
C LEU A 642 8.23 -29.37 19.53
N ALA A 643 8.03 -28.18 20.10
CA ALA A 643 7.84 -26.96 19.32
C ALA A 643 9.07 -26.68 18.45
N MET A 644 10.28 -26.84 18.99
CA MET A 644 11.50 -26.66 18.20
C MET A 644 11.68 -27.73 17.12
N ALA A 645 11.36 -28.99 17.40
CA ALA A 645 11.44 -30.05 16.40
C ALA A 645 10.51 -29.80 15.20
N VAL A 646 9.24 -29.45 15.48
CA VAL A 646 8.26 -29.11 14.45
C VAL A 646 8.68 -27.85 13.67
N LEU A 647 9.17 -26.84 14.37
CA LEU A 647 9.61 -25.60 13.75
C LEU A 647 10.79 -25.80 12.79
N ARG A 648 11.66 -26.79 13.03
CA ARG A 648 12.79 -27.11 12.15
C ARG A 648 12.42 -27.99 10.97
N LEU A 649 11.38 -28.79 11.10
CA LEU A 649 10.84 -29.60 10.01
C LEU A 649 10.10 -28.74 8.97
N LEU A 650 9.60 -27.56 9.38
CA LEU A 650 8.85 -26.65 8.52
C LEU A 650 9.71 -25.45 8.10
N PRO A 651 9.74 -25.07 6.81
CA PRO A 651 10.55 -23.95 6.31
C PRO A 651 9.90 -22.59 6.61
N ILE A 652 9.65 -22.28 7.89
CA ILE A 652 8.89 -21.10 8.32
C ILE A 652 9.75 -19.84 8.37
N ALA A 653 11.05 -19.98 8.64
CA ALA A 653 11.99 -18.86 8.69
C ALA A 653 13.44 -19.31 8.41
N PRO A 654 14.34 -18.39 8.01
CA PRO A 654 15.75 -18.69 7.81
C PRO A 654 16.42 -19.23 9.09
N PHE A 655 17.38 -20.15 8.92
CA PHE A 655 18.06 -20.85 10.01
C PHE A 655 18.59 -19.90 11.11
N THR A 656 19.29 -18.84 10.71
CA THR A 656 19.87 -17.82 11.61
C THR A 656 18.81 -17.08 12.42
N VAL A 657 17.68 -16.72 11.80
CA VAL A 657 16.58 -16.01 12.45
C VAL A 657 15.95 -16.88 13.55
N VAL A 658 15.70 -18.16 13.25
CA VAL A 658 15.17 -19.10 14.23
C VAL A 658 16.09 -19.24 15.43
N ASN A 659 17.40 -19.32 15.20
CA ASN A 659 18.41 -19.48 16.27
C ASN A 659 18.47 -18.24 17.17
N LEU A 660 18.57 -17.05 16.59
CA LEU A 660 18.64 -15.78 17.33
C LEU A 660 17.37 -15.54 18.16
N VAL A 661 16.21 -15.79 17.56
CA VAL A 661 14.92 -15.60 18.25
C VAL A 661 14.72 -16.62 19.35
N ALA A 662 15.08 -17.89 19.12
CA ALA A 662 15.05 -18.91 20.17
C ALA A 662 15.98 -18.56 21.34
N GLY A 663 17.17 -18.02 21.06
CA GLY A 663 18.12 -17.51 22.05
C GLY A 663 17.58 -16.34 22.87
N ALA A 664 16.87 -15.42 22.23
CA ALA A 664 16.25 -14.25 22.86
C ALA A 664 14.90 -14.55 23.54
N SER A 665 14.44 -15.80 23.47
CA SER A 665 13.15 -16.28 24.01
C SER A 665 13.33 -17.08 25.32
N HIS A 666 12.23 -17.52 25.92
CA HIS A 666 12.23 -18.28 27.17
C HIS A 666 12.60 -19.78 27.02
N ILE A 667 13.03 -20.25 25.84
CA ILE A 667 13.43 -21.66 25.66
C ILE A 667 14.78 -21.89 26.33
N GLY A 668 14.91 -22.93 27.16
CA GLY A 668 16.20 -23.38 27.66
C GLY A 668 17.11 -23.93 26.56
N LEU A 669 18.42 -23.74 26.67
CA LEU A 669 19.41 -24.22 25.69
C LEU A 669 19.27 -25.72 25.41
N ARG A 670 19.01 -26.53 26.44
CA ARG A 670 18.79 -27.97 26.32
C ARG A 670 17.63 -28.31 25.40
N ASP A 671 16.47 -27.70 25.63
CA ASP A 671 15.26 -27.98 24.86
C ASP A 671 15.40 -27.54 23.41
N TYR A 672 16.06 -26.40 23.20
CA TYR A 672 16.38 -25.87 21.89
C TYR A 672 17.32 -26.79 21.09
N LEU A 673 18.40 -27.29 21.71
CA LEU A 673 19.36 -28.17 21.04
C LEU A 673 18.75 -29.53 20.73
N VAL A 674 18.04 -30.14 21.69
CA VAL A 674 17.37 -31.44 21.48
C VAL A 674 16.30 -31.32 20.40
N GLY A 675 15.45 -30.29 20.46
CA GLY A 675 14.44 -30.05 19.44
C GLY A 675 15.05 -29.77 18.06
N THR A 676 16.15 -29.03 18.00
CA THR A 676 16.86 -28.75 16.75
C THR A 676 17.48 -30.01 16.15
N ALA A 677 18.11 -30.86 16.97
CA ALA A 677 18.67 -32.13 16.52
C ALA A 677 17.58 -33.04 15.93
N ILE A 678 16.47 -33.24 16.66
CA ILE A 678 15.35 -34.09 16.21
C ILE A 678 14.73 -33.56 14.92
N GLY A 679 14.49 -32.25 14.83
CA GLY A 679 13.81 -31.66 13.69
C GLY A 679 14.66 -31.54 12.43
N MET A 680 15.99 -31.43 12.56
CA MET A 680 16.89 -31.30 11.40
C MET A 680 17.43 -32.64 10.88
N LEU A 681 17.52 -33.67 11.74
CA LEU A 681 18.15 -34.95 11.39
C LEU A 681 17.55 -35.61 10.13
N PRO A 682 16.22 -35.72 9.94
CA PRO A 682 15.66 -36.35 8.74
C PRO A 682 16.03 -35.62 7.44
N GLY A 683 15.89 -34.29 7.44
CA GLY A 683 16.22 -33.45 6.28
C GLY A 683 17.71 -33.45 5.96
N LEU A 684 18.57 -33.52 6.99
CA LEU A 684 20.01 -33.55 6.85
C LEU A 684 20.49 -34.88 6.24
N VAL A 685 20.03 -36.02 6.77
CA VAL A 685 20.34 -37.35 6.22
C VAL A 685 19.97 -37.41 4.75
N LEU A 686 18.76 -36.94 4.44
CA LEU A 686 18.22 -36.95 3.10
C LEU A 686 18.98 -36.02 2.13
N THR A 687 19.32 -34.80 2.54
CA THR A 687 20.05 -33.84 1.70
C THR A 687 21.47 -34.31 1.42
N VAL A 688 22.17 -34.83 2.44
CA VAL A 688 23.53 -35.33 2.29
C VAL A 688 23.57 -36.59 1.41
N THR A 689 22.65 -37.54 1.65
CA THR A 689 22.55 -38.75 0.82
C THR A 689 22.16 -38.41 -0.61
N PHE A 690 21.24 -37.46 -0.82
CA PHE A 690 20.90 -36.96 -2.15
C PHE A 690 22.12 -36.35 -2.86
N ALA A 691 22.86 -35.46 -2.20
CA ALA A 691 24.05 -34.82 -2.75
C ALA A 691 25.14 -35.84 -3.12
N HIS A 692 25.37 -36.84 -2.26
CA HIS A 692 26.28 -37.94 -2.52
C HIS A 692 25.86 -38.76 -3.75
N GLN A 693 24.58 -39.14 -3.83
CA GLN A 693 24.07 -39.93 -4.96
C GLN A 693 24.00 -39.13 -6.27
N LEU A 694 23.78 -37.82 -6.20
CA LEU A 694 23.85 -36.92 -7.36
C LEU A 694 25.27 -36.89 -7.93
N THR A 695 26.28 -36.78 -7.06
CA THR A 695 27.70 -36.83 -7.46
C THR A 695 28.06 -38.18 -8.06
N ALA A 696 27.58 -39.27 -7.45
CA ALA A 696 27.79 -40.62 -7.97
C ALA A 696 27.13 -40.80 -9.34
N ALA A 697 25.92 -40.27 -9.56
CA ALA A 697 25.23 -40.32 -10.84
C ALA A 697 25.92 -39.49 -11.94
N LEU A 698 26.51 -38.34 -11.58
CA LEU A 698 27.22 -37.47 -12.51
C LEU A 698 28.61 -38.00 -12.90
N ASN A 699 29.37 -38.54 -11.93
CA ASN A 699 30.74 -38.99 -12.17
C ASN A 699 30.84 -40.46 -12.61
N HIS A 700 29.93 -41.31 -12.12
CA HIS A 700 29.89 -42.75 -12.43
C HIS A 700 28.45 -43.24 -12.62
N PRO A 701 27.80 -42.94 -13.76
CA PRO A 701 26.39 -43.23 -14.00
C PRO A 701 26.11 -44.74 -13.98
N ARG A 702 25.68 -45.24 -12.82
CA ARG A 702 25.21 -46.62 -12.62
C ARG A 702 23.69 -46.62 -12.38
N PRO A 703 22.95 -47.63 -12.86
CA PRO A 703 21.50 -47.74 -12.63
C PRO A 703 21.10 -47.62 -11.16
N GLY A 704 21.93 -48.14 -10.25
CA GLY A 704 21.72 -48.04 -8.81
C GLY A 704 21.72 -46.62 -8.25
N ALA A 705 22.51 -45.69 -8.79
CA ALA A 705 22.53 -44.30 -8.32
C ALA A 705 21.22 -43.57 -8.66
N PHE A 706 20.68 -43.80 -9.86
CA PHE A 706 19.38 -43.29 -10.28
C PHE A 706 18.22 -43.93 -9.50
N ALA A 707 18.31 -45.23 -9.19
CA ALA A 707 17.33 -45.91 -8.33
C ALA A 707 17.30 -45.34 -6.90
N TRP A 708 18.46 -45.01 -6.33
CA TRP A 708 18.55 -44.34 -5.03
C TRP A 708 18.02 -42.91 -5.06
N LEU A 709 18.29 -42.14 -6.12
CA LEU A 709 17.70 -40.80 -6.29
C LEU A 709 16.18 -40.85 -6.37
N ALA A 710 15.63 -41.83 -7.11
CA ALA A 710 14.19 -42.08 -7.16
C ALA A 710 13.62 -42.48 -5.79
N ALA A 711 14.30 -43.38 -5.06
CA ALA A 711 13.89 -43.81 -3.72
C ALA A 711 13.91 -42.66 -2.69
N ILE A 712 14.93 -41.80 -2.74
CA ILE A 712 15.04 -40.59 -1.91
C ILE A 712 13.91 -39.60 -2.26
N GLY A 713 13.60 -39.43 -3.54
CA GLY A 713 12.45 -38.64 -3.99
C GLY A 713 11.11 -39.18 -3.49
N ILE A 714 10.91 -40.50 -3.51
CA ILE A 714 9.72 -41.17 -2.99
C ILE A 714 9.64 -41.02 -1.46
N ALA A 715 10.75 -41.17 -0.74
CA ALA A 715 10.81 -41.02 0.71
C ALA A 715 10.49 -39.58 1.15
N LEU A 716 10.97 -38.57 0.40
CA LEU A 716 10.60 -37.17 0.57
C LEU A 716 9.09 -36.93 0.46
N VAL A 717 8.47 -37.51 -0.57
CA VAL A 717 7.02 -37.43 -0.78
C VAL A 717 6.28 -38.17 0.33
N GLY A 718 6.73 -39.36 0.73
CA GLY A 718 6.15 -40.14 1.81
C GLY A 718 6.21 -39.44 3.18
N LEU A 719 7.36 -38.86 3.53
CA LEU A 719 7.55 -38.09 4.77
C LEU A 719 6.66 -36.84 4.77
N SER A 720 6.54 -36.16 3.63
CA SER A 720 5.65 -35.01 3.46
C SER A 720 4.17 -35.40 3.65
N VAL A 721 3.74 -36.54 3.11
CA VAL A 721 2.39 -37.07 3.29
C VAL A 721 2.13 -37.49 4.73
N LEU A 722 3.10 -38.13 5.39
CA LEU A 722 3.01 -38.52 6.80
C LEU A 722 2.91 -37.28 7.70
N LEU A 723 3.73 -36.25 7.46
CA LEU A 723 3.70 -34.99 8.20
C LEU A 723 2.34 -34.29 8.05
N VAL A 724 1.74 -34.30 6.85
CA VAL A 724 0.38 -33.79 6.61
C VAL A 724 -0.67 -34.61 7.38
N ARG A 725 -0.56 -35.94 7.43
CA ARG A 725 -1.48 -36.80 8.20
C ARG A 725 -1.37 -36.57 9.70
N VAL A 726 -0.16 -36.39 10.22
CA VAL A 726 0.08 -36.09 11.64
C VAL A 726 -0.44 -34.69 11.99
N LEU A 727 -0.17 -33.68 11.17
CA LEU A 727 -0.67 -32.31 11.37
C LEU A 727 -2.21 -32.23 11.27
N ARG A 728 -2.84 -33.08 10.46
CA ARG A 728 -4.31 -33.20 10.39
C ARG A 728 -4.94 -33.87 11.61
N ARG A 729 -4.22 -34.75 12.32
CA ARG A 729 -4.68 -35.37 13.58
C ARG A 729 -4.51 -34.45 14.80
N TRP A 730 -3.82 -33.32 14.64
CA TRP A 730 -3.56 -32.31 15.67
C TRP A 730 -4.40 -31.04 15.53
N ARG A 731 -5.23 -30.96 14.47
CA ARG A 731 -6.42 -30.09 14.43
C ARG A 731 -7.56 -30.79 15.13
#